data_AF-D0LXR7-F1
#
_entry.id   AF-D0LXR7-F1
#
_cell.length_a   1.000
_cell.length_b   1.000
_cell.length_c   1.000
_cell.angle_alpha   90.00
_cell.angle_beta   90.00
_cell.angle_gamma   90.00
#
_symmetry.space_group_name_H-M   'P 1'
#
loop_
_entity.id
_entity.type
_entity.pdbx_description
1 polymer ?
#
loop_
_entity_poly.entity_id
_entity_poly.type
_entity_poly.pdbx_seq_one_letter_code
_entity_poly.pdbx_strand_id
1 'polypeptide(L)'
;MSEITAPSNHPAASGTDHTEGSLPCNGVDGVTGQYLATPSSVEQFAELAVSGRLDEVERLDVQRKLRAQRSADFALAEGLDANQLGDAGWAVVFPFAAAGSEAERAQLALREALSPLLQHRARQVGSSRYREYLGELGYRTGESKQQYLARLGAGPGPVNPDKVPYYLLLVASPEDIPYRIQYQLDVQYAVGRIHFDQMDDYERYARSVVEAETRPPRRRRAAFFAAANQGDRATQLSRAYLAEPLTEICALSGRAAGWEIEHYLGADATRAQLGALYGDAPALLFTASHGVGFPAGHALQRAHQGALLCQDWGGPGSGLAREHYFAGEDIDPGADLRGLITMHFACYGGGTPARDDFGAGARTIAPRDFVAALPQRTLAHPGGGALACVGHIDRAWSSSFLWIDSRAERPSQAHVDVFESTLRGLLGGKRLGYALEYFNTRYAELAADLSARLEDIERYEGERNDRELAQMWCLQNDARNYAVIGDPAVRLGENADPAEHTRPTIELRQDPGEGGRASRQPEPEAPDAGFADASSYGLFSRDKREQPGMLARFADRVAETLGNAIADATTLEVKTYVSRDLQRALAQGGAADESTELRAYTRCALDGDTEVCVPVDGDGSVDQALWQLHVQMVEQAQKHRAALIETALSLIAPRWGE
;
A
#
# COMPACT_ATOMS: atom_id res chain seq x y z
N MET A 1 -53.77 -31.14 43.32
CA MET A 1 -53.14 -29.81 43.38
C MET A 1 -51.69 -30.06 43.67
N SER A 2 -50.91 -30.04 42.61
CA SER A 2 -49.48 -30.33 42.56
C SER A 2 -48.79 -29.01 42.28
N GLU A 3 -47.80 -28.62 43.09
CA GLU A 3 -46.88 -27.55 42.72
C GLU A 3 -45.48 -28.15 42.56
N ILE A 4 -44.97 -27.94 41.35
CA ILE A 4 -43.69 -28.40 40.83
C ILE A 4 -42.69 -27.28 41.08
N THR A 5 -41.59 -27.57 41.74
CA THR A 5 -40.40 -26.70 41.77
C THR A 5 -39.21 -27.46 41.19
N ALA A 6 -38.79 -27.03 40.00
CA ALA A 6 -37.57 -27.48 39.33
C ALA A 6 -36.39 -26.57 39.72
N PRO A 7 -35.16 -27.09 39.86
CA PRO A 7 -33.98 -26.26 40.12
C PRO A 7 -33.44 -25.66 38.81
N SER A 8 -33.20 -24.35 38.83
CA SER A 8 -32.57 -23.58 37.74
C SER A 8 -31.06 -23.80 37.71
N ASN A 9 -30.57 -24.48 36.68
CA ASN A 9 -29.16 -24.52 36.30
C ASN A 9 -28.94 -23.48 35.18
N HIS A 10 -28.27 -22.36 35.50
CA HIS A 10 -27.67 -21.48 34.49
C HIS A 10 -26.15 -21.44 34.73
N PRO A 11 -25.31 -21.88 33.79
CA PRO A 11 -23.89 -21.57 33.83
C PRO A 11 -23.70 -20.11 33.41
N ALA A 12 -22.93 -19.37 34.21
CA ALA A 12 -22.52 -18.01 33.92
C ALA A 12 -21.62 -17.99 32.67
N ALA A 13 -22.18 -17.59 31.53
CA ALA A 13 -21.41 -17.17 30.38
C ALA A 13 -20.88 -15.76 30.66
N SER A 14 -19.61 -15.66 31.04
CA SER A 14 -18.87 -14.39 31.03
C SER A 14 -18.54 -14.03 29.58
N GLY A 15 -19.54 -13.52 28.85
CA GLY A 15 -19.31 -12.84 27.59
C GLY A 15 -18.60 -11.53 27.88
N THR A 16 -17.38 -11.37 27.38
CA THR A 16 -16.78 -10.05 27.18
C THR A 16 -17.62 -9.36 26.12
N ASP A 17 -18.61 -8.60 26.59
CA ASP A 17 -19.47 -7.76 25.77
C ASP A 17 -18.59 -6.76 25.01
N HIS A 18 -18.48 -6.96 23.70
CA HIS A 18 -17.82 -6.00 22.81
C HIS A 18 -18.69 -4.74 22.82
N THR A 19 -18.29 -3.75 23.61
CA THR A 19 -18.94 -2.44 23.63
C THR A 19 -19.07 -1.90 22.20
N GLU A 20 -20.27 -1.42 21.85
CA GLU A 20 -20.50 -0.67 20.62
C GLU A 20 -19.47 0.47 20.53
N GLY A 21 -18.49 0.31 19.63
CA GLY A 21 -17.39 1.26 19.43
C GLY A 21 -15.97 0.68 19.52
N SER A 22 -15.77 -0.59 19.89
CA SER A 22 -14.44 -1.22 19.86
C SER A 22 -14.15 -1.89 18.50
N LEU A 23 -12.95 -1.65 17.95
CA LEU A 23 -12.48 -2.27 16.70
C LEU A 23 -12.17 -3.76 16.93
N PRO A 24 -12.76 -4.70 16.17
CA PRO A 24 -12.46 -6.11 16.33
C PRO A 24 -11.02 -6.44 15.88
N CYS A 25 -10.35 -7.27 16.68
CA CYS A 25 -9.03 -7.84 16.44
C CYS A 25 -9.14 -9.15 15.63
N ASN A 26 -8.25 -9.37 14.68
CA ASN A 26 -8.29 -10.51 13.75
C ASN A 26 -7.44 -11.69 14.22
N GLY A 27 -7.60 -12.12 15.47
CA GLY A 27 -6.90 -13.29 16.00
C GLY A 27 -7.74 -14.25 16.85
N VAL A 28 -7.46 -15.55 16.72
CA VAL A 28 -8.08 -16.63 17.50
C VAL A 28 -6.99 -17.42 18.25
N ASP A 29 -7.25 -17.75 19.51
CA ASP A 29 -6.39 -18.57 20.34
C ASP A 29 -6.47 -20.04 19.91
N GLY A 30 -5.30 -20.61 19.62
CA GLY A 30 -5.11 -21.93 19.06
C GLY A 30 -5.44 -23.10 20.00
N VAL A 31 -5.62 -22.81 21.29
CA VAL A 31 -5.93 -23.81 22.33
C VAL A 31 -7.41 -23.78 22.68
N THR A 32 -7.99 -22.59 22.75
CA THR A 32 -9.36 -22.39 23.25
C THR A 32 -10.39 -22.15 22.14
N GLY A 33 -9.95 -21.69 20.96
CA GLY A 33 -10.84 -21.21 19.90
C GLY A 33 -11.60 -19.94 20.28
N GLN A 34 -11.20 -19.25 21.34
CA GLN A 34 -11.68 -17.91 21.68
C GLN A 34 -10.88 -16.87 20.92
N TYR A 35 -11.38 -15.64 20.81
CA TYR A 35 -10.56 -14.54 20.28
C TYR A 35 -9.31 -14.36 21.13
N LEU A 36 -8.21 -13.98 20.49
CA LEU A 36 -7.02 -13.57 21.23
C LEU A 36 -7.39 -12.37 22.11
N ALA A 37 -7.22 -12.54 23.42
CA ALA A 37 -7.60 -11.54 24.40
C ALA A 37 -7.05 -10.16 24.00
N THR A 38 -7.92 -9.15 23.91
CA THR A 38 -7.58 -7.73 23.84
C THR A 38 -7.50 -7.21 25.28
N PRO A 39 -6.31 -7.14 25.89
CA PRO A 39 -6.21 -7.05 27.34
C PRO A 39 -6.23 -5.61 27.84
N SER A 40 -6.78 -4.64 27.09
CA SER A 40 -6.68 -3.23 27.49
C SER A 40 -7.97 -2.45 27.35
N SER A 41 -8.30 -1.72 28.42
CA SER A 41 -9.37 -0.73 28.43
C SER A 41 -8.95 0.49 27.61
N VAL A 42 -9.92 1.35 27.28
CA VAL A 42 -9.66 2.62 26.57
C VAL A 42 -8.64 3.47 27.31
N GLU A 43 -8.73 3.52 28.64
CA GLU A 43 -7.84 4.29 29.51
C GLU A 43 -6.40 3.77 29.42
N GLN A 44 -6.21 2.44 29.40
CA GLN A 44 -4.90 1.83 29.27
C GLN A 44 -4.27 2.11 27.90
N PHE A 45 -5.05 2.09 26.82
CA PHE A 45 -4.56 2.47 25.50
C PHE A 45 -4.21 3.96 25.42
N ALA A 46 -4.96 4.83 26.10
CA ALA A 46 -4.61 6.25 26.20
C ALA A 46 -3.31 6.46 26.99
N GLU A 47 -3.09 5.71 28.08
CA GLU A 47 -1.83 5.70 28.81
C GLU A 47 -0.65 5.18 27.96
N LEU A 48 -0.88 4.16 27.14
CA LEU A 48 0.09 3.69 26.15
C LEU A 48 0.38 4.77 25.10
N ALA A 49 -0.61 5.51 24.64
CA ALA A 49 -0.40 6.63 23.72
C ALA A 49 0.56 7.67 24.32
N VAL A 50 0.38 8.00 25.60
CA VAL A 50 1.21 8.98 26.33
C VAL A 50 2.62 8.44 26.62
N SER A 51 2.74 7.18 27.01
CA SER A 51 4.01 6.54 27.41
C SER A 51 4.84 6.02 26.22
N GLY A 52 4.17 5.60 25.15
CA GLY A 52 4.75 5.12 23.90
C GLY A 52 5.00 6.24 22.88
N ARG A 53 5.07 7.49 23.34
CA ARG A 53 5.39 8.65 22.49
C ARG A 53 6.65 8.38 21.66
N LEU A 54 6.60 8.77 20.39
CA LEU A 54 7.79 8.79 19.56
C LEU A 54 8.83 9.71 20.19
N ASP A 55 10.10 9.34 20.11
CA ASP A 55 11.16 10.27 20.46
C ASP A 55 11.18 11.45 19.48
N GLU A 56 11.84 12.56 19.86
CA GLU A 56 11.86 13.79 19.05
C GLU A 56 12.33 13.52 17.62
N VAL A 57 13.24 12.59 17.47
CA VAL A 57 13.88 12.19 16.23
C VAL A 57 12.91 11.43 15.32
N GLU A 58 12.24 10.42 15.86
CA GLU A 58 11.22 9.63 15.17
C GLU A 58 10.05 10.52 14.76
N ARG A 59 9.63 11.41 15.65
CA ARG A 59 8.58 12.40 15.39
C ARG A 59 8.93 13.30 14.20
N LEU A 60 10.18 13.79 14.15
CA LEU A 60 10.64 14.61 13.04
C LEU A 60 10.73 13.81 11.73
N ASP A 61 11.06 12.51 11.78
CA ASP A 61 11.09 11.66 10.58
C ASP A 61 9.70 11.48 9.96
N VAL A 62 8.69 11.16 10.79
CA VAL A 62 7.31 10.98 10.30
C VAL A 62 6.71 12.30 9.79
N GLN A 63 6.99 13.42 10.46
CA GLN A 63 6.60 14.75 9.99
C GLN A 63 7.28 15.13 8.66
N ARG A 64 8.56 14.79 8.48
CA ARG A 64 9.27 15.01 7.22
C ARG A 64 8.68 14.18 6.10
N LYS A 65 8.39 12.90 6.35
CA LYS A 65 7.77 12.01 5.36
C LYS A 65 6.46 12.59 4.84
N LEU A 66 5.59 13.05 5.75
CA LEU A 66 4.32 13.68 5.40
C LEU A 66 4.50 14.96 4.57
N ARG A 67 5.48 15.80 4.92
CA ARG A 67 5.81 17.01 4.13
C ARG A 67 6.31 16.65 2.73
N ALA A 68 7.19 15.65 2.61
CA ALA A 68 7.75 15.23 1.32
C ALA A 68 6.68 14.71 0.35
N GLN A 69 5.64 14.06 0.87
CA GLN A 69 4.52 13.59 0.04
C GLN A 69 3.64 14.70 -0.53
N ARG A 70 3.41 15.76 0.25
CA ARG A 70 2.61 16.91 -0.20
C ARG A 70 3.26 17.66 -1.37
N SER A 71 4.55 17.40 -1.64
CA SER A 71 5.31 18.00 -2.73
C SER A 71 5.38 17.14 -4.01
N ALA A 72 4.72 15.97 -4.04
CA ALA A 72 4.85 14.94 -5.08
C ALA A 72 6.30 14.41 -5.25
N ASP A 73 6.45 13.10 -5.40
CA ASP A 73 7.66 12.37 -5.87
C ASP A 73 8.88 12.09 -4.96
N PHE A 74 9.02 12.62 -3.74
CA PHE A 74 10.31 12.45 -3.02
C PHE A 74 10.39 11.29 -2.01
N ALA A 75 10.34 10.04 -2.50
CA ALA A 75 10.93 8.92 -1.75
C ALA A 75 12.47 8.98 -1.79
N LEU A 76 13.00 9.40 -2.94
CA LEU A 76 14.43 9.60 -3.20
C LEU A 76 14.78 11.08 -3.36
N ALA A 77 16.07 11.39 -3.39
CA ALA A 77 16.57 12.67 -3.88
C ALA A 77 16.08 12.95 -5.31
N GLU A 78 15.95 14.24 -5.65
CA GLU A 78 15.40 14.71 -6.93
C GLU A 78 16.04 14.04 -8.15
N GLY A 79 15.20 13.65 -9.12
CA GLY A 79 15.62 13.05 -10.38
C GLY A 79 15.88 11.53 -10.34
N LEU A 80 15.51 10.84 -9.27
CA LEU A 80 15.67 9.39 -9.13
C LEU A 80 14.32 8.66 -9.07
N ASP A 81 14.17 7.55 -9.81
CA ASP A 81 12.98 6.70 -9.75
C ASP A 81 13.15 5.55 -8.75
N ALA A 82 12.36 5.57 -7.67
CA ALA A 82 12.35 4.51 -6.65
C ALA A 82 11.97 3.14 -7.22
N ASN A 83 11.23 3.09 -8.33
CA ASN A 83 10.89 1.84 -9.00
C ASN A 83 12.04 1.30 -9.87
N GLN A 84 13.08 2.07 -10.20
CA GLN A 84 14.25 1.60 -10.94
C GLN A 84 15.40 1.23 -10.00
N LEU A 85 15.87 -0.02 -10.05
CA LEU A 85 16.93 -0.47 -9.13
C LEU A 85 18.27 0.25 -9.32
N GLY A 86 18.62 0.64 -10.54
CA GLY A 86 19.82 1.43 -10.80
C GLY A 86 19.77 2.82 -10.15
N ASP A 87 18.58 3.39 -10.03
CA ASP A 87 18.37 4.69 -9.36
C ASP A 87 18.30 4.54 -7.85
N ALA A 88 17.47 3.61 -7.39
CA ALA A 88 17.16 3.39 -5.99
C ALA A 88 18.29 2.70 -5.20
N GLY A 89 19.12 1.89 -5.85
CA GLY A 89 20.13 1.07 -5.20
C GLY A 89 19.56 -0.14 -4.43
N TRP A 90 20.44 -1.06 -4.01
CA TRP A 90 20.05 -2.16 -3.13
C TRP A 90 21.16 -2.50 -2.12
N ALA A 91 20.79 -2.77 -0.88
CA ALA A 91 21.71 -3.23 0.15
C ALA A 91 21.20 -4.45 0.91
N VAL A 92 22.16 -5.30 1.30
CA VAL A 92 21.94 -6.35 2.31
C VAL A 92 22.51 -5.91 3.65
N VAL A 93 21.74 -6.13 4.72
CA VAL A 93 22.08 -5.72 6.08
C VAL A 93 22.17 -6.94 7.00
N PHE A 94 23.33 -7.13 7.61
CA PHE A 94 23.55 -8.17 8.61
C PHE A 94 23.73 -7.57 10.02
N PRO A 95 23.59 -8.38 11.09
CA PRO A 95 23.98 -7.97 12.44
C PRO A 95 25.47 -7.66 12.51
N PHE A 96 25.87 -6.77 13.41
CA PHE A 96 27.26 -6.51 13.70
C PHE A 96 27.98 -7.81 14.11
N ALA A 97 29.18 -8.00 13.56
CA ALA A 97 30.05 -9.09 13.93
C ALA A 97 31.49 -8.59 14.07
N ALA A 98 32.09 -8.84 15.24
CA ALA A 98 33.49 -8.48 15.47
C ALA A 98 34.43 -9.39 14.66
N ALA A 99 35.53 -8.83 14.16
CA ALA A 99 36.53 -9.59 13.42
C ALA A 99 37.08 -10.78 14.23
N GLY A 100 37.16 -11.96 13.61
CA GLY A 100 37.57 -13.23 14.21
C GLY A 100 36.50 -13.92 15.08
N SER A 101 35.34 -13.32 15.28
CA SER A 101 34.27 -13.87 16.11
C SER A 101 33.53 -15.04 15.44
N GLU A 102 32.80 -15.82 16.24
CA GLU A 102 31.87 -16.83 15.71
C GLU A 102 30.73 -16.20 14.90
N ALA A 103 30.25 -15.03 15.34
CA ALA A 103 29.24 -14.27 14.62
C ALA A 103 29.71 -13.87 13.21
N GLU A 104 30.99 -13.51 13.03
CA GLU A 104 31.56 -13.20 11.71
C GLU A 104 31.58 -14.44 10.82
N ARG A 105 31.99 -15.60 11.35
CA ARG A 105 31.97 -16.87 10.59
C ARG A 105 30.55 -17.24 10.16
N ALA A 106 29.56 -17.12 11.05
CA ALA A 106 28.16 -17.37 10.73
C ALA A 106 27.63 -16.38 9.68
N GLN A 107 27.98 -15.10 9.80
CA GLN A 107 27.63 -14.06 8.85
C GLN A 107 28.22 -14.33 7.45
N LEU A 108 29.48 -14.75 7.36
CA LEU A 108 30.13 -15.09 6.10
C LEU A 108 29.49 -16.33 5.45
N ALA A 109 29.07 -17.33 6.24
CA ALA A 109 28.33 -18.48 5.73
C ALA A 109 26.94 -18.09 5.19
N LEU A 110 26.22 -17.20 5.88
CA LEU A 110 24.95 -16.65 5.38
C LEU A 110 25.15 -15.88 4.06
N ARG A 111 26.19 -15.06 3.99
CA ARG A 111 26.57 -14.32 2.79
C ARG A 111 26.88 -15.26 1.62
N GLU A 112 27.57 -16.37 1.88
CA GLU A 112 27.87 -17.40 0.88
C GLU A 112 26.59 -18.08 0.37
N ALA A 113 25.71 -18.51 1.28
CA ALA A 113 24.41 -19.11 0.93
C ALA A 113 23.54 -18.16 0.08
N LEU A 114 23.60 -16.85 0.36
CA LEU A 114 22.87 -15.81 -0.38
C LEU A 114 23.56 -15.36 -1.66
N SER A 115 24.77 -15.87 -1.97
CA SER A 115 25.56 -15.40 -3.11
C SER A 115 24.82 -15.36 -4.46
N PRO A 116 23.88 -16.28 -4.79
CA PRO A 116 23.11 -16.16 -6.04
C PRO A 116 22.31 -14.85 -6.11
N LEU A 117 21.62 -14.49 -5.03
CA LEU A 117 20.81 -13.28 -4.94
C LEU A 117 21.68 -12.02 -4.93
N LEU A 118 22.75 -12.03 -4.12
CA LEU A 118 23.69 -10.91 -4.00
C LEU A 118 24.30 -10.55 -5.37
N GLN A 119 24.78 -11.54 -6.11
CA GLN A 119 25.32 -11.33 -7.45
C GLN A 119 24.25 -10.85 -8.45
N HIS A 120 23.02 -11.33 -8.32
CA HIS A 120 21.90 -10.91 -9.16
C HIS A 120 21.54 -9.43 -8.95
N ARG A 121 21.40 -9.01 -7.70
CA ARG A 121 21.13 -7.60 -7.36
C ARG A 121 22.29 -6.68 -7.74
N ALA A 122 23.55 -7.11 -7.53
CA ALA A 122 24.72 -6.36 -7.98
C ALA A 122 24.72 -6.10 -9.49
N ARG A 123 24.26 -7.07 -10.32
CA ARG A 123 24.12 -6.89 -11.77
C ARG A 123 23.00 -5.93 -12.15
N GLN A 124 21.87 -5.97 -11.47
CA GLN A 124 20.72 -5.10 -11.77
C GLN A 124 20.93 -3.65 -11.35
N VAL A 125 21.61 -3.43 -10.24
CA VAL A 125 21.86 -2.08 -9.69
C VAL A 125 23.11 -1.44 -10.29
N GLY A 126 24.12 -2.25 -10.62
CA GLY A 126 25.47 -1.77 -10.91
C GLY A 126 26.28 -1.52 -9.63
N SER A 127 27.59 -1.31 -9.77
CA SER A 127 28.52 -1.30 -8.63
C SER A 127 28.46 -0.04 -7.75
N SER A 128 27.88 1.08 -8.21
CA SER A 128 27.89 2.35 -7.48
C SER A 128 26.89 2.39 -6.32
N ARG A 129 25.77 1.67 -6.42
CA ARG A 129 24.64 1.70 -5.46
C ARG A 129 24.28 0.32 -4.89
N TYR A 130 25.15 -0.65 -5.07
CA TYR A 130 25.09 -1.94 -4.40
C TYR A 130 25.94 -1.91 -3.12
N ARG A 131 25.36 -2.30 -1.98
CA ARG A 131 26.07 -2.32 -0.68
C ARG A 131 25.85 -3.63 0.07
N GLU A 132 26.88 -4.07 0.78
CA GLU A 132 26.78 -5.17 1.75
C GLU A 132 27.26 -4.66 3.11
N TYR A 133 26.35 -4.55 4.07
CA TYR A 133 26.66 -4.09 5.42
C TYR A 133 26.97 -5.28 6.33
N LEU A 134 28.24 -5.66 6.33
CA LEU A 134 28.84 -6.78 7.06
C LEU A 134 29.80 -6.27 8.16
N GLY A 135 30.10 -7.12 9.15
CA GLY A 135 31.06 -6.83 10.21
C GLY A 135 30.79 -5.50 10.92
N GLU A 136 31.76 -4.58 10.87
CA GLU A 136 31.69 -3.23 11.46
C GLU A 136 30.63 -2.31 10.83
N LEU A 137 30.14 -2.63 9.62
CA LEU A 137 29.06 -1.91 8.95
C LEU A 137 27.68 -2.50 9.28
N GLY A 138 27.62 -3.71 9.85
CA GLY A 138 26.38 -4.33 10.28
C GLY A 138 25.64 -3.53 11.36
N TYR A 139 24.37 -3.86 11.57
CA TYR A 139 23.56 -3.22 12.61
C TYR A 139 24.01 -3.68 14.01
N ARG A 140 24.28 -2.73 14.92
CA ARG A 140 24.66 -3.07 16.31
C ARG A 140 23.41 -3.06 17.18
N THR A 141 23.16 -4.17 17.88
CA THR A 141 22.01 -4.31 18.79
C THR A 141 21.95 -3.15 19.78
N GLY A 142 20.80 -2.47 19.83
CA GLY A 142 20.57 -1.32 20.70
C GLY A 142 20.84 0.05 20.05
N GLU A 143 21.44 0.10 18.85
CA GLU A 143 21.52 1.36 18.09
C GLU A 143 20.12 1.79 17.63
N SER A 144 19.85 3.10 17.70
CA SER A 144 18.68 3.69 17.03
C SER A 144 18.89 3.72 15.51
N LYS A 145 17.81 3.86 14.72
CA LYS A 145 17.91 4.09 13.27
C LYS A 145 18.91 5.21 12.95
N GLN A 146 18.86 6.34 13.66
CA GLN A 146 19.72 7.47 13.37
C GLN A 146 21.20 7.18 13.63
N GLN A 147 21.52 6.51 14.75
CA GLN A 147 22.88 6.11 15.05
C GLN A 147 23.43 5.19 13.96
N TYR A 148 22.60 4.23 13.51
CA TYR A 148 22.95 3.32 12.44
C TYR A 148 23.18 4.05 11.11
N LEU A 149 22.22 4.87 10.65
CA LEU A 149 22.33 5.60 9.38
C LEU A 149 23.48 6.62 9.39
N ALA A 150 23.72 7.31 10.51
CA ALA A 150 24.83 8.25 10.67
C ALA A 150 26.19 7.56 10.47
N ARG A 151 26.35 6.34 10.99
CA ARG A 151 27.56 5.52 10.78
C ARG A 151 27.77 5.14 9.31
N LEU A 152 26.69 5.08 8.53
CA LEU A 152 26.71 4.85 7.09
C LEU A 152 26.81 6.15 6.26
N GLY A 153 26.91 7.32 6.92
CA GLY A 153 27.00 8.62 6.25
C GLY A 153 25.65 9.19 5.77
N ALA A 154 24.54 8.53 6.10
CA ALA A 154 23.18 9.01 5.89
C ALA A 154 22.65 9.74 7.13
N GLY A 155 21.62 10.55 6.94
CA GLY A 155 20.99 11.30 8.01
C GLY A 155 19.55 11.64 7.65
N PRO A 156 18.88 12.45 8.48
CA PRO A 156 17.53 12.91 8.20
C PRO A 156 17.42 13.62 6.84
N GLY A 157 16.36 13.33 6.07
CA GLY A 157 16.14 13.92 4.75
C GLY A 157 15.65 12.90 3.72
N PRO A 158 15.53 13.30 2.43
CA PRO A 158 15.25 12.38 1.35
C PRO A 158 16.36 11.34 1.23
N VAL A 159 16.01 10.12 0.82
CA VAL A 159 17.01 9.05 0.66
C VAL A 159 17.97 9.40 -0.48
N ASN A 160 19.26 9.33 -0.19
CA ASN A 160 20.32 9.40 -1.20
C ASN A 160 20.94 8.00 -1.37
N PRO A 161 20.60 7.29 -2.46
CA PRO A 161 21.10 5.94 -2.76
C PRO A 161 22.61 5.80 -2.86
N ASP A 162 23.35 6.89 -3.15
CA ASP A 162 24.81 6.85 -3.21
C ASP A 162 25.45 6.67 -1.81
N LYS A 163 24.72 7.10 -0.77
CA LYS A 163 25.08 6.91 0.64
C LYS A 163 24.54 5.59 1.17
N VAL A 164 23.21 5.50 1.23
CA VAL A 164 22.49 4.30 1.68
C VAL A 164 21.41 4.00 0.65
N PRO A 165 21.45 2.82 0.01
CA PRO A 165 20.44 2.40 -0.94
C PRO A 165 19.02 2.39 -0.38
N TYR A 166 18.04 2.62 -1.24
CA TYR A 166 16.63 2.66 -0.87
C TYR A 166 16.06 1.29 -0.49
N TYR A 167 16.41 0.24 -1.24
CA TYR A 167 16.01 -1.13 -0.92
C TYR A 167 16.98 -1.76 0.07
N LEU A 168 16.48 -2.17 1.24
CA LEU A 168 17.28 -2.77 2.32
C LEU A 168 16.73 -4.17 2.65
N LEU A 169 17.54 -5.22 2.44
CA LEU A 169 17.22 -6.58 2.89
C LEU A 169 17.93 -6.87 4.22
N LEU A 170 17.18 -6.98 5.30
CA LEU A 170 17.66 -7.43 6.61
C LEU A 170 17.80 -8.97 6.61
N VAL A 171 19.00 -9.47 6.91
CA VAL A 171 19.29 -10.90 7.04
C VAL A 171 19.61 -11.21 8.49
N ALA A 172 18.56 -11.32 9.30
CA ALA A 172 18.69 -11.45 10.75
C ALA A 172 17.38 -11.90 11.41
N SER A 173 17.52 -12.60 12.54
CA SER A 173 16.41 -12.78 13.46
C SER A 173 15.92 -11.41 13.98
N PRO A 174 14.66 -11.29 14.40
CA PRO A 174 14.18 -10.11 15.09
C PRO A 174 14.81 -9.92 16.48
N GLU A 175 15.52 -10.91 17.04
CA GLU A 175 16.33 -10.71 18.25
C GLU A 175 17.62 -9.92 17.94
N ASP A 176 18.25 -10.18 16.80
CA ASP A 176 19.51 -9.54 16.41
C ASP A 176 19.30 -8.15 15.78
N ILE A 177 18.30 -8.03 14.90
CA ILE A 177 17.82 -6.75 14.33
C ILE A 177 16.34 -6.60 14.70
N PRO A 178 15.99 -5.84 15.75
CA PRO A 178 14.61 -5.70 16.23
C PRO A 178 13.59 -5.28 15.18
N TYR A 179 12.34 -5.73 15.31
CA TYR A 179 11.24 -5.27 14.45
C TYR A 179 11.09 -3.74 14.44
N ARG A 180 11.29 -3.09 15.59
CA ARG A 180 11.29 -1.63 15.70
C ARG A 180 12.26 -0.96 14.71
N ILE A 181 13.41 -1.56 14.46
CA ILE A 181 14.40 -1.03 13.49
C ILE A 181 13.88 -1.15 12.07
N GLN A 182 13.23 -2.26 11.73
CA GLN A 182 12.59 -2.43 10.43
C GLN A 182 11.53 -1.34 10.20
N TYR A 183 10.60 -1.15 11.15
CA TYR A 183 9.55 -0.13 11.03
C TYR A 183 10.11 1.29 10.90
N GLN A 184 11.13 1.62 11.69
CA GLN A 184 11.74 2.94 11.66
C GLN A 184 12.42 3.21 10.31
N LEU A 185 13.10 2.21 9.75
CA LEU A 185 13.75 2.30 8.44
C LEU A 185 12.70 2.40 7.33
N ASP A 186 11.60 1.65 7.41
CA ASP A 186 10.49 1.66 6.44
C ASP A 186 9.82 3.04 6.28
N VAL A 187 9.97 3.95 7.25
CA VAL A 187 9.52 5.35 7.08
C VAL A 187 10.19 6.02 5.88
N GLN A 188 11.45 5.69 5.59
CA GLN A 188 12.24 6.34 4.53
C GLN A 188 12.70 5.38 3.43
N TYR A 189 12.90 4.11 3.77
CA TYR A 189 13.46 3.07 2.91
C TYR A 189 12.41 2.01 2.57
N ALA A 190 12.69 1.17 1.58
CA ALA A 190 11.92 -0.04 1.31
C ALA A 190 12.62 -1.23 1.97
N VAL A 191 12.10 -1.72 3.11
CA VAL A 191 12.78 -2.73 3.92
C VAL A 191 12.06 -4.07 3.84
N GLY A 192 12.84 -5.13 3.59
CA GLY A 192 12.38 -6.51 3.74
C GLY A 192 13.30 -7.28 4.68
N ARG A 193 12.80 -8.40 5.19
CA ARG A 193 13.54 -9.26 6.13
C ARG A 193 13.50 -10.72 5.71
N ILE A 194 14.62 -11.41 5.82
CA ILE A 194 14.65 -12.87 5.84
C ILE A 194 15.33 -13.39 7.10
N HIS A 195 14.75 -14.46 7.64
CA HIS A 195 15.34 -15.26 8.70
C HIS A 195 14.79 -16.68 8.58
N PHE A 196 15.68 -17.65 8.47
CA PHE A 196 15.34 -19.07 8.45
C PHE A 196 16.11 -19.80 9.54
N ASP A 197 15.53 -20.90 10.01
CA ASP A 197 16.12 -21.71 11.08
C ASP A 197 17.29 -22.57 10.57
N GLN A 198 17.33 -22.87 9.26
CA GLN A 198 18.37 -23.68 8.61
C GLN A 198 19.16 -22.87 7.58
N MET A 199 20.47 -23.13 7.45
CA MET A 199 21.33 -22.44 6.48
C MET A 199 20.90 -22.69 5.03
N ASP A 200 20.54 -23.93 4.70
CA ASP A 200 20.13 -24.32 3.34
C ASP A 200 18.87 -23.58 2.86
N ASP A 201 18.04 -23.08 3.78
CA ASP A 201 16.84 -22.30 3.44
C ASP A 201 17.22 -20.94 2.83
N TYR A 202 18.33 -20.33 3.26
CA TYR A 202 18.83 -19.08 2.66
C TYR A 202 19.29 -19.31 1.22
N GLU A 203 19.99 -20.42 0.94
CA GLU A 203 20.39 -20.78 -0.42
C GLU A 203 19.16 -21.09 -1.30
N ARG A 204 18.20 -21.87 -0.78
CA ARG A 204 16.94 -22.15 -1.49
C ARG A 204 16.19 -20.88 -1.84
N TYR A 205 16.06 -19.96 -0.89
CA TYR A 205 15.41 -18.68 -1.12
C TYR A 205 16.12 -17.86 -2.20
N ALA A 206 17.45 -17.68 -2.06
CA ALA A 206 18.26 -16.92 -3.01
C ALA A 206 18.14 -17.47 -4.44
N ARG A 207 18.24 -18.80 -4.61
CA ARG A 207 18.05 -19.45 -5.91
C ARG A 207 16.64 -19.24 -6.46
N SER A 208 15.62 -19.37 -5.62
CA SER A 208 14.22 -19.25 -6.04
C SER A 208 13.89 -17.85 -6.56
N VAL A 209 14.39 -16.80 -5.89
CA VAL A 209 14.24 -15.41 -6.36
C VAL A 209 14.91 -15.22 -7.72
N VAL A 210 16.16 -15.66 -7.87
CA VAL A 210 16.89 -15.54 -9.15
C VAL A 210 16.20 -16.32 -10.25
N GLU A 211 15.75 -17.55 -10.00
CA GLU A 211 15.01 -18.33 -10.98
C GLU A 211 13.70 -17.66 -11.40
N ALA A 212 12.95 -17.11 -10.44
CA ALA A 212 11.69 -16.42 -10.71
C ALA A 212 11.89 -15.13 -11.54
N GLU A 213 13.01 -14.44 -11.38
CA GLU A 213 13.33 -13.21 -12.13
C GLU A 213 14.07 -13.45 -13.46
N THR A 214 14.58 -14.66 -13.71
CA THR A 214 15.35 -14.96 -14.94
C THR A 214 14.62 -15.90 -15.90
N ARG A 215 13.62 -16.64 -15.42
CA ARG A 215 12.78 -17.52 -16.24
C ARG A 215 11.50 -16.79 -16.69
N PRO A 216 10.76 -17.33 -17.67
CA PRO A 216 9.45 -16.78 -18.04
C PRO A 216 8.58 -16.58 -16.80
N PRO A 217 7.94 -15.41 -16.65
CA PRO A 217 7.20 -15.09 -15.45
C PRO A 217 6.01 -16.03 -15.28
N ARG A 218 5.63 -16.23 -14.01
CA ARG A 218 4.40 -16.94 -13.65
C ARG A 218 3.19 -16.31 -14.34
N ARG A 219 2.17 -17.13 -14.63
CA ARG A 219 0.90 -16.64 -15.17
C ARG A 219 0.37 -15.49 -14.30
N ARG A 220 -0.13 -14.43 -14.94
CA ARG A 220 -0.73 -13.25 -14.30
C ARG A 220 -2.09 -13.58 -13.67
N ARG A 221 -2.09 -14.48 -12.69
CA ARG A 221 -3.23 -14.82 -11.84
C ARG A 221 -3.04 -14.16 -10.49
N ALA A 222 -4.07 -13.51 -9.99
CA ALA A 222 -4.17 -13.04 -8.61
C ALA A 222 -5.39 -13.67 -7.95
N ALA A 223 -5.21 -14.28 -6.78
CA ALA A 223 -6.29 -14.91 -6.03
C ALA A 223 -6.54 -14.16 -4.72
N PHE A 224 -7.81 -13.92 -4.42
CA PHE A 224 -8.29 -13.33 -3.18
C PHE A 224 -9.00 -14.40 -2.36
N PHE A 225 -8.55 -14.61 -1.13
CA PHE A 225 -9.10 -15.61 -0.21
C PHE A 225 -9.60 -14.92 1.05
N ALA A 226 -10.88 -15.04 1.40
CA ALA A 226 -11.39 -14.45 2.63
C ALA A 226 -12.44 -15.32 3.32
N ALA A 227 -12.13 -15.73 4.55
CA ALA A 227 -13.10 -16.41 5.39
C ALA A 227 -14.19 -15.44 5.86
N ALA A 228 -15.37 -15.98 6.16
CA ALA A 228 -16.45 -15.30 6.86
C ALA A 228 -17.14 -16.33 7.76
N ASN A 229 -16.54 -16.59 8.92
CA ASN A 229 -16.99 -17.64 9.83
C ASN A 229 -18.32 -17.25 10.50
N GLN A 230 -19.13 -18.26 10.79
CA GLN A 230 -20.47 -18.04 11.35
C GLN A 230 -20.38 -17.37 12.72
N GLY A 231 -21.12 -16.28 12.91
CA GLY A 231 -21.16 -15.57 14.20
C GLY A 231 -19.87 -14.81 14.55
N ASP A 232 -18.86 -14.81 13.67
CA ASP A 232 -17.65 -14.01 13.84
C ASP A 232 -17.75 -12.68 13.07
N ARG A 233 -17.78 -11.58 13.80
CA ARG A 233 -17.88 -10.23 13.23
C ARG A 233 -16.60 -9.82 12.50
N ALA A 234 -15.42 -10.27 12.95
CA ALA A 234 -14.15 -9.81 12.41
C ALA A 234 -13.97 -10.27 10.95
N THR A 235 -14.13 -11.58 10.68
CA THR A 235 -14.04 -12.12 9.32
C THR A 235 -15.18 -11.66 8.41
N GLN A 236 -16.38 -11.45 8.95
CA GLN A 236 -17.49 -10.84 8.19
C GLN A 236 -17.15 -9.43 7.71
N LEU A 237 -16.55 -8.61 8.59
CA LEU A 237 -16.12 -7.26 8.23
C LEU A 237 -14.97 -7.27 7.22
N SER A 238 -13.93 -8.08 7.44
CA SER A 238 -12.79 -8.13 6.50
C SER A 238 -13.19 -8.71 5.14
N ARG A 239 -14.16 -9.63 5.08
CA ARG A 239 -14.70 -10.06 3.79
C ARG A 239 -15.41 -8.90 3.09
N ALA A 240 -16.39 -8.28 3.74
CA ALA A 240 -17.29 -7.31 3.11
C ALA A 240 -16.63 -5.96 2.81
N TYR A 241 -15.73 -5.50 3.67
CA TYR A 241 -15.15 -4.15 3.59
C TYR A 241 -13.69 -4.12 3.14
N LEU A 242 -13.06 -5.29 2.94
CA LEU A 242 -11.68 -5.37 2.44
C LEU A 242 -11.57 -6.30 1.23
N ALA A 243 -11.83 -7.60 1.39
CA ALA A 243 -11.58 -8.56 0.31
C ALA A 243 -12.50 -8.40 -0.90
N GLU A 244 -13.81 -8.20 -0.69
CA GLU A 244 -14.78 -7.96 -1.76
C GLU A 244 -14.45 -6.70 -2.58
N PRO A 245 -14.29 -5.50 -1.95
CA PRO A 245 -13.89 -4.29 -2.68
C PRO A 245 -12.59 -4.45 -3.47
N LEU A 246 -11.55 -5.03 -2.85
CA LEU A 246 -10.26 -5.21 -3.51
C LEU A 246 -10.34 -6.14 -4.71
N THR A 247 -11.17 -7.18 -4.64
CA THR A 247 -11.41 -8.09 -5.77
C THR A 247 -12.04 -7.33 -6.94
N GLU A 248 -13.08 -6.53 -6.69
CA GLU A 248 -13.76 -5.75 -7.73
C GLU A 248 -12.82 -4.72 -8.36
N ILE A 249 -12.09 -3.97 -7.53
CA ILE A 249 -11.11 -2.97 -7.94
C ILE A 249 -10.00 -3.59 -8.80
N CYS A 250 -9.45 -4.73 -8.37
CA CYS A 250 -8.41 -5.45 -9.10
C CYS A 250 -8.96 -6.10 -10.37
N ALA A 251 -10.22 -6.54 -10.41
CA ALA A 251 -10.86 -7.06 -11.62
C ALA A 251 -11.03 -5.97 -12.69
N LEU A 252 -11.42 -4.75 -12.28
CA LEU A 252 -11.57 -3.61 -13.17
C LEU A 252 -10.21 -3.14 -13.72
N SER A 253 -9.21 -3.01 -12.85
CA SER A 253 -7.90 -2.45 -13.20
C SER A 253 -6.93 -3.48 -13.80
N GLY A 254 -6.92 -4.69 -13.25
CA GLY A 254 -6.04 -5.78 -13.67
C GLY A 254 -6.40 -6.36 -15.04
N ARG A 255 -7.68 -6.33 -15.44
CA ARG A 255 -8.10 -6.83 -16.76
C ARG A 255 -7.43 -6.07 -17.91
N ALA A 256 -7.28 -4.75 -17.78
CA ALA A 256 -6.56 -3.94 -18.77
C ALA A 256 -5.06 -4.31 -18.86
N ALA A 257 -4.48 -4.81 -17.77
CA ALA A 257 -3.09 -5.27 -17.69
C ALA A 257 -2.90 -6.79 -17.92
N GLY A 258 -3.96 -7.49 -18.36
CA GLY A 258 -3.92 -8.92 -18.68
C GLY A 258 -3.89 -9.86 -17.46
N TRP A 259 -4.37 -9.39 -16.31
CA TRP A 259 -4.50 -10.21 -15.10
C TRP A 259 -5.83 -10.97 -15.05
N GLU A 260 -5.75 -12.22 -14.64
CA GLU A 260 -6.88 -13.05 -14.23
C GLU A 260 -7.06 -12.90 -12.71
N ILE A 261 -8.25 -12.46 -12.29
CA ILE A 261 -8.59 -12.23 -10.89
C ILE A 261 -9.57 -13.30 -10.42
N GLU A 262 -9.13 -14.12 -9.47
CA GLU A 262 -9.92 -15.17 -8.82
C GLU A 262 -10.28 -14.75 -7.40
N HIS A 263 -11.41 -15.20 -6.89
CA HIS A 263 -11.81 -14.98 -5.51
C HIS A 263 -12.49 -16.21 -4.91
N TYR A 264 -12.21 -16.44 -3.63
CA TYR A 264 -12.74 -17.53 -2.83
C TYR A 264 -13.17 -16.92 -1.49
N LEU A 265 -14.46 -16.60 -1.37
CA LEU A 265 -15.00 -15.78 -0.30
C LEU A 265 -16.06 -16.55 0.49
N GLY A 266 -16.03 -16.45 1.81
CA GLY A 266 -16.98 -17.15 2.68
C GLY A 266 -16.90 -18.66 2.47
N ALA A 267 -18.01 -19.29 2.06
CA ALA A 267 -18.13 -20.74 1.89
C ALA A 267 -17.01 -21.39 1.05
N ASP A 268 -16.45 -20.66 0.08
CA ASP A 268 -15.39 -21.17 -0.80
C ASP A 268 -13.98 -21.05 -0.18
N ALA A 269 -13.81 -20.26 0.89
CA ALA A 269 -12.53 -20.00 1.56
C ALA A 269 -12.13 -21.14 2.52
N THR A 270 -12.18 -22.37 2.05
CA THR A 270 -11.84 -23.58 2.84
C THR A 270 -10.33 -23.80 2.91
N ARG A 271 -9.88 -24.55 3.93
CA ARG A 271 -8.49 -24.98 4.07
C ARG A 271 -8.03 -25.81 2.87
N ALA A 272 -8.92 -26.66 2.34
CA ALA A 272 -8.65 -27.43 1.13
C ALA A 272 -8.43 -26.53 -0.09
N GLN A 273 -9.26 -25.49 -0.25
CA GLN A 273 -9.09 -24.51 -1.33
C GLN A 273 -7.80 -23.72 -1.19
N LEU A 274 -7.41 -23.33 0.03
CA LEU A 274 -6.13 -22.66 0.26
C LEU A 274 -4.95 -23.58 -0.08
N GLY A 275 -5.03 -24.88 0.27
CA GLY A 275 -4.06 -25.88 -0.17
C GLY A 275 -3.98 -26.02 -1.69
N ALA A 276 -5.12 -26.01 -2.39
CA ALA A 276 -5.15 -26.01 -3.85
C ALA A 276 -4.52 -24.75 -4.45
N LEU A 277 -4.75 -23.58 -3.84
CA LEU A 277 -4.10 -22.34 -4.22
C LEU A 277 -2.59 -22.40 -4.04
N TYR A 278 -2.05 -23.00 -2.98
CA TYR A 278 -0.59 -23.19 -2.88
C TYR A 278 -0.07 -24.27 -3.84
N GLY A 279 -0.86 -25.29 -4.18
CA GLY A 279 -0.50 -26.33 -5.15
C GLY A 279 -0.39 -25.83 -6.59
N ASP A 280 -1.34 -24.99 -7.03
CA ASP A 280 -1.30 -24.25 -8.30
C ASP A 280 -1.22 -22.74 -8.04
N ALA A 281 -0.10 -22.31 -7.44
CA ALA A 281 0.09 -20.94 -6.98
C ALA A 281 -0.27 -19.88 -8.03
N PRO A 282 -1.01 -18.82 -7.65
CA PRO A 282 -1.11 -17.61 -8.46
C PRO A 282 0.23 -16.83 -8.40
N ALA A 283 0.37 -15.75 -9.18
CA ALA A 283 1.48 -14.82 -8.98
C ALA A 283 1.26 -13.93 -7.74
N LEU A 284 0.00 -13.65 -7.38
CA LEU A 284 -0.37 -12.94 -6.17
C LEU A 284 -1.45 -13.72 -5.40
N LEU A 285 -1.24 -13.93 -4.10
CA LEU A 285 -2.26 -14.45 -3.19
C LEU A 285 -2.51 -13.44 -2.06
N PHE A 286 -3.69 -12.85 -2.05
CA PHE A 286 -4.16 -12.02 -0.95
C PHE A 286 -5.09 -12.83 -0.04
N THR A 287 -4.86 -12.77 1.28
CA THR A 287 -5.72 -13.46 2.26
C THR A 287 -6.26 -12.48 3.30
N ALA A 288 -7.55 -12.54 3.62
CA ALA A 288 -8.15 -11.83 4.74
C ALA A 288 -8.86 -12.83 5.68
N SER A 289 -8.28 -13.04 6.86
CA SER A 289 -8.85 -13.97 7.85
C SER A 289 -8.28 -13.70 9.25
N HIS A 290 -8.65 -14.53 10.22
CA HIS A 290 -7.95 -14.61 11.49
C HIS A 290 -6.57 -15.25 11.35
N GLY A 291 -5.63 -14.73 12.14
CA GLY A 291 -4.41 -15.43 12.48
C GLY A 291 -4.57 -16.28 13.74
N VAL A 292 -4.00 -17.49 13.74
CA VAL A 292 -3.99 -18.35 14.93
C VAL A 292 -2.83 -17.93 15.83
N GLY A 293 -3.11 -17.59 17.09
CA GLY A 293 -2.10 -17.31 18.12
C GLY A 293 -2.06 -18.40 19.19
N PHE A 294 -0.93 -18.56 19.87
CA PHE A 294 -0.81 -19.54 20.96
C PHE A 294 -0.28 -18.88 22.23
N PRO A 295 -0.55 -19.44 23.42
CA PRO A 295 0.06 -18.97 24.66
C PRO A 295 1.59 -18.95 24.57
N ALA A 296 2.23 -17.98 25.23
CA ALA A 296 3.68 -17.86 25.27
C ALA A 296 4.34 -19.17 25.75
N GLY A 297 5.23 -19.73 24.95
CA GLY A 297 5.95 -20.97 25.25
C GLY A 297 5.17 -22.25 24.95
N HIS A 298 3.97 -22.16 24.38
CA HIS A 298 3.23 -23.33 23.92
C HIS A 298 3.99 -24.08 22.82
N ALA A 299 3.93 -25.41 22.81
CA ALA A 299 4.71 -26.25 21.89
C ALA A 299 4.46 -25.94 20.41
N LEU A 300 3.22 -25.58 20.05
CA LEU A 300 2.85 -25.21 18.67
C LEU A 300 3.10 -23.73 18.34
N GLN A 301 3.47 -22.89 19.32
CA GLN A 301 3.60 -21.45 19.09
C GLN A 301 4.55 -21.14 17.94
N ARG A 302 5.76 -21.73 17.95
CA ARG A 302 6.74 -21.43 16.91
C ARG A 302 6.31 -21.90 15.52
N ALA A 303 5.70 -23.07 15.45
CA ALA A 303 5.36 -23.74 14.19
C ALA A 303 4.07 -23.21 13.56
N HIS A 304 3.07 -22.84 14.38
CA HIS A 304 1.71 -22.55 13.91
C HIS A 304 1.22 -21.13 14.21
N GLN A 305 1.92 -20.33 15.02
CA GLN A 305 1.49 -18.94 15.24
C GLN A 305 1.60 -18.13 13.94
N GLY A 306 0.52 -17.45 13.57
CA GLY A 306 0.36 -16.79 12.28
C GLY A 306 -0.21 -17.70 11.18
N ALA A 307 -0.62 -18.93 11.50
CA ALA A 307 -1.40 -19.76 10.59
C ALA A 307 -2.75 -19.10 10.26
N LEU A 308 -3.25 -19.36 9.06
CA LEU A 308 -4.45 -18.70 8.52
C LEU A 308 -5.69 -19.53 8.85
N LEU A 309 -6.61 -18.95 9.60
CA LEU A 309 -7.90 -19.58 9.89
C LEU A 309 -8.73 -19.67 8.60
N CYS A 310 -9.41 -20.79 8.39
CA CYS A 310 -10.19 -21.03 7.18
C CYS A 310 -11.69 -21.12 7.50
N GLN A 311 -12.52 -21.14 6.46
CA GLN A 311 -13.98 -21.20 6.58
C GLN A 311 -14.48 -22.44 7.34
N ASP A 312 -13.68 -23.51 7.37
CA ASP A 312 -13.99 -24.77 8.06
C ASP A 312 -14.23 -24.60 9.57
N TRP A 313 -13.75 -23.50 10.16
CA TRP A 313 -14.06 -23.18 11.55
C TRP A 313 -15.53 -22.78 11.73
N GLY A 314 -16.21 -23.44 12.67
CA GLY A 314 -17.61 -23.20 13.01
C GLY A 314 -17.89 -21.86 13.73
N GLY A 315 -16.86 -21.04 13.94
CA GLY A 315 -16.99 -19.74 14.59
C GLY A 315 -16.83 -19.80 16.12
N PRO A 316 -17.01 -18.65 16.80
CA PRO A 316 -16.77 -18.51 18.23
C PRO A 316 -17.59 -19.51 19.05
N GLY A 317 -16.95 -20.16 20.01
CA GLY A 317 -17.60 -21.17 20.87
C GLY A 317 -17.68 -22.58 20.27
N SER A 318 -17.31 -22.78 19.00
CA SER A 318 -17.23 -24.13 18.39
C SER A 318 -15.92 -24.88 18.71
N GLY A 319 -14.96 -24.22 19.39
CA GLY A 319 -13.61 -24.73 19.59
C GLY A 319 -12.74 -24.60 18.33
N LEU A 320 -11.43 -24.76 18.47
CA LEU A 320 -10.50 -24.76 17.34
C LEU A 320 -9.77 -26.09 17.24
N ALA A 321 -9.72 -26.66 16.05
CA ALA A 321 -9.03 -27.90 15.74
C ALA A 321 -8.06 -27.68 14.56
N ARG A 322 -7.11 -28.61 14.37
CA ARG A 322 -5.99 -28.43 13.42
C ARG A 322 -6.45 -28.28 11.96
N GLU A 323 -7.59 -28.88 11.65
CA GLU A 323 -8.20 -28.96 10.33
C GLU A 323 -8.87 -27.63 9.94
N HIS A 324 -9.05 -26.72 10.90
CA HIS A 324 -9.67 -25.43 10.68
C HIS A 324 -8.71 -24.34 10.20
N TYR A 325 -7.39 -24.57 10.26
CA TYR A 325 -6.40 -23.56 9.88
C TYR A 325 -5.29 -24.13 8.99
N PHE A 326 -4.70 -23.25 8.18
CA PHE A 326 -3.63 -23.55 7.24
C PHE A 326 -2.28 -23.03 7.77
N ALA A 327 -1.35 -23.94 8.03
CA ALA A 327 -0.01 -23.65 8.52
C ALA A 327 1.04 -23.97 7.44
N GLY A 328 2.30 -23.56 7.65
CA GLY A 328 3.37 -23.80 6.67
C GLY A 328 3.55 -25.27 6.28
N GLU A 329 3.36 -26.19 7.23
CA GLU A 329 3.45 -27.64 7.00
C GLU A 329 2.38 -28.19 6.05
N ASP A 330 1.29 -27.44 5.79
CA ASP A 330 0.22 -27.84 4.87
C ASP A 330 0.55 -27.60 3.40
N ILE A 331 1.64 -26.86 3.12
CA ILE A 331 2.10 -26.63 1.74
C ILE A 331 2.74 -27.92 1.21
N ASP A 332 2.17 -28.46 0.13
CA ASP A 332 2.67 -29.66 -0.54
C ASP A 332 4.16 -29.50 -0.88
N PRO A 333 5.04 -30.43 -0.46
CA PRO A 333 6.48 -30.32 -0.69
C PRO A 333 6.89 -30.30 -2.18
N GLY A 334 6.02 -30.76 -3.08
CA GLY A 334 6.18 -30.69 -4.54
C GLY A 334 5.65 -29.42 -5.19
N ALA A 335 5.01 -28.51 -4.43
CA ALA A 335 4.50 -27.25 -4.98
C ALA A 335 5.62 -26.34 -5.50
N ASP A 336 5.39 -25.72 -6.65
CA ASP A 336 6.25 -24.67 -7.20
C ASP A 336 5.66 -23.30 -6.86
N LEU A 337 6.30 -22.59 -5.93
CA LEU A 337 5.89 -21.27 -5.47
C LEU A 337 6.69 -20.14 -6.11
N ARG A 338 7.59 -20.43 -7.06
CA ARG A 338 8.41 -19.39 -7.71
C ARG A 338 7.51 -18.35 -8.37
N GLY A 339 7.85 -17.08 -8.16
CA GLY A 339 7.09 -15.94 -8.67
C GLY A 339 5.84 -15.57 -7.86
N LEU A 340 5.49 -16.32 -6.81
CA LEU A 340 4.40 -15.97 -5.89
C LEU A 340 4.83 -14.80 -4.98
N ILE A 341 3.93 -13.85 -4.78
CA ILE A 341 3.93 -12.92 -3.65
C ILE A 341 2.65 -13.16 -2.86
N THR A 342 2.75 -13.30 -1.54
CA THR A 342 1.56 -13.38 -0.66
C THR A 342 1.38 -12.09 0.14
N MET A 343 0.13 -11.75 0.45
CA MET A 343 -0.21 -10.68 1.37
C MET A 343 -1.28 -11.16 2.34
N HIS A 344 -0.95 -11.19 3.63
CA HIS A 344 -1.81 -11.75 4.68
C HIS A 344 -2.33 -10.66 5.61
N PHE A 345 -3.62 -10.35 5.48
CA PHE A 345 -4.38 -9.68 6.53
C PHE A 345 -4.82 -10.73 7.57
N ALA A 346 -3.95 -10.95 8.56
CA ALA A 346 -4.16 -11.88 9.67
C ALA A 346 -3.17 -11.59 10.81
N CYS A 347 -3.60 -11.76 12.08
CA CYS A 347 -2.69 -11.63 13.23
C CYS A 347 -1.47 -12.57 13.11
N TYR A 348 -0.30 -12.05 13.45
CA TYR A 348 0.99 -12.75 13.44
C TYR A 348 1.41 -13.31 12.08
N GLY A 349 0.76 -12.93 10.98
CA GLY A 349 1.01 -13.50 9.66
C GLY A 349 2.42 -13.23 9.12
N GLY A 350 3.09 -12.18 9.58
CA GLY A 350 4.50 -11.89 9.27
C GLY A 350 5.47 -12.27 10.39
N GLY A 351 5.01 -12.24 11.65
CA GLY A 351 5.84 -12.52 12.81
C GLY A 351 5.23 -12.14 14.14
N THR A 352 5.97 -12.42 15.20
CA THR A 352 5.53 -12.26 16.59
C THR A 352 6.63 -11.58 17.38
N PRO A 353 6.36 -10.43 18.02
CA PRO A 353 7.26 -9.89 19.02
C PRO A 353 7.11 -10.65 20.34
N ALA A 354 8.16 -10.68 21.16
CA ALA A 354 8.15 -11.26 22.50
C ALA A 354 7.21 -10.50 23.43
N ARG A 355 7.10 -9.19 23.22
CA ARG A 355 6.26 -8.26 23.99
C ARG A 355 5.12 -7.76 23.13
N ASP A 356 3.94 -7.69 23.72
CA ASP A 356 2.73 -7.17 23.09
C ASP A 356 2.88 -5.70 22.70
N ASP A 357 2.78 -5.40 21.41
CA ASP A 357 2.78 -4.02 20.88
C ASP A 357 1.53 -3.23 21.28
N PHE A 358 0.46 -3.92 21.66
CA PHE A 358 -0.87 -3.35 21.94
C PHE A 358 -1.31 -3.56 23.40
N GLY A 359 -0.40 -3.89 24.32
CA GLY A 359 -0.72 -4.18 25.72
C GLY A 359 -0.05 -3.23 26.71
N ALA A 360 -0.80 -2.73 27.70
CA ALA A 360 -0.20 -1.98 28.81
C ALA A 360 0.71 -2.89 29.65
N GLY A 361 1.94 -2.44 29.94
CA GLY A 361 2.84 -3.13 30.87
C GLY A 361 3.73 -4.23 30.29
N ALA A 362 4.04 -4.22 28.98
CA ALA A 362 5.01 -5.13 28.35
C ALA A 362 4.67 -6.63 28.56
N ARG A 363 3.39 -7.00 28.42
CA ARG A 363 2.94 -8.39 28.49
C ARG A 363 3.77 -9.25 27.54
N THR A 364 4.38 -10.31 28.07
CA THR A 364 5.09 -11.30 27.25
C THR A 364 4.08 -12.17 26.52
N ILE A 365 4.11 -12.15 25.19
CA ILE A 365 3.25 -12.95 24.31
C ILE A 365 4.02 -14.06 23.60
N ALA A 366 5.34 -14.00 23.59
CA ALA A 366 6.22 -15.08 23.15
C ALA A 366 7.53 -15.12 23.95
N PRO A 367 8.21 -16.28 24.07
CA PRO A 367 9.51 -16.38 24.72
C PRO A 367 10.61 -15.52 24.07
N ARG A 368 10.47 -15.25 22.78
CA ARG A 368 11.39 -14.46 21.94
C ARG A 368 10.67 -13.91 20.72
N ASP A 369 11.26 -12.92 20.08
CA ASP A 369 10.79 -12.42 18.79
C ASP A 369 11.02 -13.48 17.70
N PHE A 370 10.08 -13.66 16.76
CA PHE A 370 10.27 -14.57 15.64
C PHE A 370 9.45 -14.22 14.39
N VAL A 371 10.00 -14.55 13.21
CA VAL A 371 9.29 -14.49 11.91
C VAL A 371 8.33 -15.68 11.80
N ALA A 372 7.10 -15.48 11.33
CA ALA A 372 6.10 -16.54 11.29
C ALA A 372 6.53 -17.72 10.38
N ALA A 373 6.15 -18.94 10.77
CA ALA A 373 6.60 -20.16 10.09
C ALA A 373 6.02 -20.31 8.68
N LEU A 374 4.79 -19.83 8.43
CA LEU A 374 4.16 -19.89 7.11
C LEU A 374 4.96 -19.07 6.06
N PRO A 375 5.32 -17.79 6.28
CA PRO A 375 6.24 -17.07 5.42
C PRO A 375 7.59 -17.78 5.24
N GLN A 376 8.24 -18.23 6.31
CA GLN A 376 9.53 -18.93 6.22
C GLN A 376 9.44 -20.16 5.29
N ARG A 377 8.42 -20.98 5.48
CA ARG A 377 8.19 -22.19 4.67
C ARG A 377 7.83 -21.86 3.21
N THR A 378 7.09 -20.79 2.99
CA THR A 378 6.72 -20.34 1.64
C THR A 378 7.95 -19.83 0.87
N LEU A 379 8.82 -19.06 1.52
CA LEU A 379 10.03 -18.48 0.91
C LEU A 379 11.13 -19.54 0.69
N ALA A 380 11.29 -20.50 1.60
CA ALA A 380 12.32 -21.54 1.51
C ALA A 380 11.80 -22.87 0.95
N HIS A 381 10.67 -22.84 0.22
CA HIS A 381 10.00 -24.06 -0.23
C HIS A 381 10.90 -24.93 -1.14
N PRO A 382 11.00 -26.26 -0.92
CA PRO A 382 11.92 -27.12 -1.65
C PRO A 382 11.59 -27.29 -3.14
N GLY A 383 10.31 -27.17 -3.53
CA GLY A 383 9.90 -27.17 -4.94
C GLY A 383 10.17 -25.85 -5.68
N GLY A 384 10.72 -24.85 -4.99
CA GLY A 384 10.88 -23.47 -5.45
C GLY A 384 10.05 -22.52 -4.59
N GLY A 385 10.72 -21.56 -3.94
CA GLY A 385 10.13 -20.65 -2.98
C GLY A 385 9.47 -19.41 -3.59
N ALA A 386 8.54 -18.83 -2.84
CA ALA A 386 7.95 -17.53 -3.16
C ALA A 386 8.96 -16.39 -3.11
N LEU A 387 8.65 -15.30 -3.81
CA LEU A 387 9.46 -14.09 -3.85
C LEU A 387 9.48 -13.37 -2.50
N ALA A 388 8.29 -13.19 -1.92
CA ALA A 388 8.08 -12.51 -0.65
C ALA A 388 6.67 -12.74 -0.09
N CYS A 389 6.51 -12.40 1.18
CA CYS A 389 5.25 -12.36 1.90
C CYS A 389 5.13 -11.01 2.61
N VAL A 390 4.02 -10.31 2.43
CA VAL A 390 3.62 -9.18 3.26
C VAL A 390 2.73 -9.70 4.37
N GLY A 391 3.07 -9.44 5.62
CA GLY A 391 2.29 -9.92 6.75
C GLY A 391 2.32 -8.95 7.91
N HIS A 392 1.34 -9.11 8.80
CA HIS A 392 1.24 -8.31 10.01
C HIS A 392 2.14 -8.89 11.11
N ILE A 393 2.90 -8.03 11.79
CA ILE A 393 3.65 -8.38 13.00
C ILE A 393 2.76 -8.07 14.20
N ASP A 394 2.61 -9.03 15.12
CA ASP A 394 1.64 -8.92 16.20
C ASP A 394 0.17 -8.95 15.70
N ARG A 395 -0.75 -8.26 16.35
CA ARG A 395 -2.19 -8.32 16.05
C ARG A 395 -2.63 -7.35 14.95
N ALA A 396 -3.39 -7.87 13.98
CA ALA A 396 -4.04 -7.09 12.94
C ALA A 396 -5.45 -6.65 13.36
N TRP A 397 -5.79 -5.39 13.13
CA TRP A 397 -7.06 -4.80 13.57
C TRP A 397 -7.91 -4.34 12.41
N SER A 398 -9.22 -4.25 12.64
CA SER A 398 -10.15 -3.75 11.60
C SER A 398 -9.90 -2.29 11.22
N SER A 399 -9.13 -1.53 12.04
CA SER A 399 -8.63 -0.19 11.71
C SER A 399 -7.85 -0.16 10.39
N SER A 400 -7.25 -1.28 10.00
CA SER A 400 -6.51 -1.37 8.74
C SER A 400 -7.37 -1.03 7.53
N PHE A 401 -8.69 -1.29 7.58
CA PHE A 401 -9.61 -1.12 6.45
C PHE A 401 -10.94 -0.44 6.81
N LEU A 402 -11.16 -0.09 8.08
CA LEU A 402 -12.31 0.69 8.53
C LEU A 402 -11.85 1.97 9.19
N TRP A 403 -12.41 3.09 8.75
CA TRP A 403 -12.39 4.33 9.50
C TRP A 403 -13.58 4.37 10.44
N ILE A 404 -13.31 4.51 11.74
CA ILE A 404 -14.34 4.72 12.77
C ILE A 404 -14.17 6.14 13.28
N ASP A 405 -15.27 6.88 13.36
CA ASP A 405 -15.25 8.19 14.01
C ASP A 405 -15.10 7.98 15.53
N SER A 406 -14.07 8.58 16.14
CA SER A 406 -13.80 8.50 17.58
C SER A 406 -14.99 8.98 18.42
N ARG A 407 -15.78 9.90 17.86
CA ARG A 407 -16.99 10.45 18.47
C ARG A 407 -18.26 9.65 18.16
N ALA A 408 -18.15 8.63 17.31
CA ALA A 408 -19.25 7.82 16.79
C ALA A 408 -20.39 8.66 16.15
N GLU A 409 -20.07 9.87 15.68
CA GLU A 409 -21.04 10.77 15.03
C GLU A 409 -21.31 10.36 13.57
N ARG A 410 -20.38 9.62 12.96
CA ARG A 410 -20.48 9.09 11.60
C ARG A 410 -20.40 7.57 11.57
N PRO A 411 -21.11 6.91 10.64
CA PRO A 411 -20.99 5.47 10.45
C PRO A 411 -19.58 5.10 10.02
N SER A 412 -19.14 3.90 10.38
CA SER A 412 -17.86 3.36 9.92
C SER A 412 -17.81 3.30 8.39
N GLN A 413 -16.68 3.70 7.82
CA GLN A 413 -16.47 3.72 6.37
C GLN A 413 -15.34 2.78 5.98
N ALA A 414 -15.47 2.13 4.83
CA ALA A 414 -14.36 1.40 4.23
C ALA A 414 -13.21 2.37 3.91
N HIS A 415 -12.00 2.00 4.26
CA HIS A 415 -10.79 2.79 4.06
C HIS A 415 -9.67 1.86 3.57
N VAL A 416 -9.84 1.36 2.34
CA VAL A 416 -8.99 0.33 1.72
C VAL A 416 -7.91 0.90 0.81
N ASP A 417 -7.78 2.23 0.72
CA ASP A 417 -6.95 2.92 -0.28
C ASP A 417 -5.48 2.50 -0.28
N VAL A 418 -4.92 2.21 0.90
CA VAL A 418 -3.53 1.72 1.01
C VAL A 418 -3.37 0.31 0.42
N PHE A 419 -4.36 -0.56 0.62
CA PHE A 419 -4.37 -1.89 0.00
C PHE A 419 -4.60 -1.78 -1.50
N GLU A 420 -5.59 -0.99 -1.92
CA GLU A 420 -5.89 -0.77 -3.34
C GLU A 420 -4.65 -0.23 -4.07
N SER A 421 -4.02 0.82 -3.55
CA SER A 421 -2.86 1.45 -4.19
C SER A 421 -1.66 0.52 -4.26
N THR A 422 -1.44 -0.27 -3.20
CA THR A 422 -0.38 -1.30 -3.16
C THR A 422 -0.64 -2.39 -4.21
N LEU A 423 -1.85 -2.96 -4.24
CA LEU A 423 -2.20 -4.03 -5.16
C LEU A 423 -2.18 -3.57 -6.61
N ARG A 424 -2.73 -2.38 -6.92
CA ARG A 424 -2.61 -1.77 -8.25
C ARG A 424 -1.15 -1.55 -8.65
N GLY A 425 -0.33 -1.08 -7.72
CA GLY A 425 1.11 -0.93 -7.93
C GLY A 425 1.78 -2.25 -8.31
N LEU A 426 1.53 -3.31 -7.53
CA LEU A 426 2.07 -4.64 -7.78
C LEU A 426 1.61 -5.22 -9.12
N LEU A 427 0.31 -5.18 -9.41
CA LEU A 427 -0.26 -5.66 -10.68
C LEU A 427 0.27 -4.83 -11.87
N GLY A 428 0.61 -3.56 -11.64
CA GLY A 428 1.27 -2.66 -12.58
C GLY A 428 2.80 -2.83 -12.68
N GLY A 429 3.39 -3.82 -11.99
CA GLY A 429 4.82 -4.13 -12.10
C GLY A 429 5.73 -3.32 -11.18
N LYS A 430 5.19 -2.56 -10.21
CA LYS A 430 6.00 -1.93 -9.17
C LYS A 430 6.70 -2.99 -8.32
N ARG A 431 7.90 -2.65 -7.86
CA ARG A 431 8.62 -3.43 -6.85
C ARG A 431 7.89 -3.41 -5.52
N LEU A 432 7.96 -4.52 -4.80
CA LEU A 432 7.15 -4.77 -3.62
C LEU A 432 7.34 -3.72 -2.54
N GLY A 433 8.59 -3.43 -2.18
CA GLY A 433 8.90 -2.45 -1.14
C GLY A 433 8.42 -1.04 -1.52
N TYR A 434 8.54 -0.66 -2.79
CA TYR A 434 8.01 0.62 -3.28
C TYR A 434 6.48 0.65 -3.35
N ALA A 435 5.84 -0.47 -3.70
CA ALA A 435 4.39 -0.58 -3.65
C ALA A 435 3.84 -0.47 -2.21
N LEU A 436 4.61 -0.88 -1.21
CA LEU A 436 4.25 -0.77 0.22
C LEU A 436 4.41 0.65 0.79
N GLU A 437 4.94 1.61 0.02
CA GLU A 437 5.12 2.99 0.44
C GLU A 437 3.80 3.65 0.92
N TYR A 438 2.65 3.24 0.36
CA TYR A 438 1.34 3.72 0.81
C TYR A 438 1.02 3.33 2.28
N PHE A 439 1.48 2.17 2.74
CA PHE A 439 1.36 1.76 4.15
C PHE A 439 2.30 2.56 5.04
N ASN A 440 3.56 2.72 4.64
CA ASN A 440 4.57 3.45 5.41
C ASN A 440 4.19 4.93 5.57
N THR A 441 3.61 5.49 4.52
CA THR A 441 2.98 6.80 4.50
C THR A 441 1.87 6.93 5.53
N ARG A 442 0.91 6.01 5.51
CA ARG A 442 -0.22 6.02 6.43
C ARG A 442 0.26 5.92 7.88
N TYR A 443 1.26 5.08 8.14
CA TYR A 443 1.91 5.04 9.44
C TYR A 443 2.51 6.41 9.80
N ALA A 444 3.25 7.05 8.90
CA ALA A 444 3.86 8.35 9.15
C ALA A 444 2.82 9.46 9.43
N GLU A 445 1.70 9.48 8.69
CA GLU A 445 0.59 10.40 8.91
C GLU A 445 -0.01 10.20 10.31
N LEU A 446 -0.45 8.98 10.62
CA LEU A 446 -1.08 8.67 11.92
C LEU A 446 -0.13 8.92 13.10
N ALA A 447 1.15 8.64 12.91
CA ALA A 447 2.18 8.89 13.91
C ALA A 447 2.46 10.39 14.13
N ALA A 448 2.46 11.18 13.05
CA ALA A 448 2.59 12.63 13.14
C ALA A 448 1.37 13.25 13.83
N ASP A 449 0.16 12.80 13.50
CA ASP A 449 -1.09 13.27 14.10
C ASP A 449 -1.18 12.95 15.59
N LEU A 450 -0.85 11.71 16.00
CA LEU A 450 -0.82 11.35 17.42
C LEU A 450 0.21 12.19 18.18
N SER A 451 1.39 12.38 17.59
CA SER A 451 2.43 13.20 18.20
C SER A 451 2.00 14.66 18.36
N ALA A 452 1.33 15.23 17.36
CA ALA A 452 0.79 16.59 17.41
C ALA A 452 -0.29 16.71 18.50
N ARG A 453 -1.20 15.74 18.58
CA ARG A 453 -2.25 15.75 19.61
C ARG A 453 -1.69 15.62 21.02
N LEU A 454 -0.69 14.78 21.24
CA LEU A 454 -0.02 14.70 22.55
C LEU A 454 0.65 16.03 22.91
N GLU A 455 1.24 16.72 21.93
CA GLU A 455 1.83 18.06 22.12
C GLU A 455 0.77 19.11 22.46
N ASP A 456 -0.40 19.09 21.82
CA ASP A 456 -1.53 19.98 22.12
C ASP A 456 -2.02 19.83 23.57
N ILE A 457 -2.16 18.57 24.03
CA ILE A 457 -2.57 18.28 25.41
C ILE A 457 -1.51 18.77 26.42
N GLU A 458 -0.23 18.59 26.11
CA GLU A 458 0.85 18.94 27.04
C GLU A 458 1.19 20.43 27.06
N ARG A 459 1.10 21.12 25.92
CA ARG A 459 1.66 22.48 25.74
C ARG A 459 0.64 23.56 25.41
N TYR A 460 -0.52 23.21 24.87
CA TYR A 460 -1.49 24.15 24.33
C TYR A 460 -2.87 24.04 24.99
N GLU A 461 -2.91 23.56 26.24
CA GLU A 461 -4.14 23.41 27.05
C GLU A 461 -5.21 22.53 26.37
N GLY A 462 -4.80 21.64 25.46
CA GLY A 462 -5.69 20.74 24.75
C GLY A 462 -6.39 19.74 25.69
N GLU A 463 -7.70 19.55 25.51
CA GLU A 463 -8.46 18.59 26.32
C GLU A 463 -8.04 17.15 26.00
N ARG A 464 -7.72 16.41 27.08
CA ARG A 464 -7.40 14.98 27.00
C ARG A 464 -8.69 14.17 26.78
N ASN A 465 -8.72 13.41 25.69
CA ASN A 465 -9.78 12.46 25.39
C ASN A 465 -9.17 11.05 25.23
N ASP A 466 -9.42 10.17 26.21
CA ASP A 466 -8.81 8.84 26.23
C ASP A 466 -9.30 7.94 25.09
N ARG A 467 -10.56 8.06 24.67
CA ARG A 467 -11.10 7.28 23.55
C ARG A 467 -10.39 7.63 22.26
N GLU A 468 -10.15 8.91 22.04
CA GLU A 468 -9.45 9.41 20.89
C GLU A 468 -7.97 9.00 20.89
N LEU A 469 -7.26 9.19 22.00
CA LEU A 469 -5.86 8.77 22.13
C LEU A 469 -5.69 7.26 21.95
N ALA A 470 -6.58 6.47 22.54
CA ALA A 470 -6.59 5.02 22.37
C ALA A 470 -6.76 4.62 20.91
N GLN A 471 -7.67 5.28 20.19
CA GLN A 471 -7.91 5.00 18.79
C GLN A 471 -6.71 5.40 17.93
N MET A 472 -6.16 6.60 18.10
CA MET A 472 -4.99 7.08 17.37
C MET A 472 -3.78 6.17 17.59
N TRP A 473 -3.56 5.72 18.84
CA TRP A 473 -2.52 4.75 19.18
C TRP A 473 -2.71 3.40 18.47
N CYS A 474 -3.94 2.86 18.49
CA CYS A 474 -4.23 1.60 17.80
C CYS A 474 -4.02 1.73 16.29
N LEU A 475 -4.55 2.80 15.67
CA LEU A 475 -4.40 3.08 14.24
C LEU A 475 -2.94 3.17 13.83
N GLN A 476 -2.12 3.93 14.57
CA GLN A 476 -0.70 4.08 14.29
C GLN A 476 0.04 2.73 14.35
N ASN A 477 -0.13 1.97 15.43
CA ASN A 477 0.60 0.70 15.60
C ASN A 477 0.13 -0.37 14.62
N ASP A 478 -1.16 -0.41 14.28
CA ASP A 478 -1.70 -1.31 13.26
C ASP A 478 -1.14 -0.99 11.86
N ALA A 479 -1.05 0.30 11.50
CA ALA A 479 -0.46 0.73 10.23
C ALA A 479 1.05 0.44 10.14
N ARG A 480 1.78 0.58 11.24
CA ARG A 480 3.22 0.30 11.35
C ARG A 480 3.57 -1.16 11.08
N ASN A 481 2.69 -2.08 11.46
CA ASN A 481 3.03 -3.48 11.65
C ASN A 481 2.90 -4.35 10.38
N TYR A 482 2.62 -3.77 9.21
CA TYR A 482 2.77 -4.48 7.93
C TYR A 482 4.24 -4.52 7.52
N ALA A 483 4.80 -5.72 7.40
CA ALA A 483 6.21 -5.92 7.07
C ALA A 483 6.39 -6.83 5.85
N VAL A 484 7.42 -6.53 5.05
CA VAL A 484 7.88 -7.43 3.98
C VAL A 484 8.80 -8.49 4.58
N ILE A 485 8.42 -9.76 4.41
CA ILE A 485 9.25 -10.93 4.66
C ILE A 485 9.73 -11.43 3.30
N GLY A 486 11.01 -11.26 3.00
CA GLY A 486 11.61 -11.43 1.68
C GLY A 486 12.40 -10.20 1.23
N ASP A 487 12.94 -10.26 0.03
CA ASP A 487 13.65 -9.18 -0.65
C ASP A 487 12.64 -8.11 -1.12
N PRO A 488 12.76 -6.84 -0.66
CA PRO A 488 11.81 -5.79 -1.00
C PRO A 488 11.90 -5.35 -2.47
N ALA A 489 12.94 -5.74 -3.21
CA ALA A 489 13.14 -5.37 -4.61
C ALA A 489 12.44 -6.29 -5.63
N VAL A 490 11.81 -7.37 -5.17
CA VAL A 490 11.05 -8.28 -6.05
C VAL A 490 9.80 -7.61 -6.62
N ARG A 491 9.27 -8.12 -7.73
CA ARG A 491 8.04 -7.62 -8.36
C ARG A 491 7.26 -8.75 -9.03
N LEU A 492 5.98 -8.52 -9.29
CA LEU A 492 5.16 -9.42 -10.09
C LEU A 492 5.54 -9.31 -11.57
N GLY A 493 5.99 -10.41 -12.15
CA GLY A 493 6.15 -10.68 -13.58
C GLY A 493 6.54 -9.52 -14.52
N GLU A 494 7.81 -9.47 -14.91
CA GLU A 494 8.26 -9.01 -16.24
C GLU A 494 9.52 -9.76 -16.67
N ASN A 495 9.52 -10.30 -17.90
CA ASN A 495 10.71 -10.40 -18.75
C ASN A 495 10.38 -9.66 -20.06
N ALA A 496 10.74 -8.38 -20.11
CA ALA A 496 11.11 -7.70 -21.33
C ALA A 496 12.26 -6.77 -20.95
N ASP A 497 13.46 -7.10 -21.39
CA ASP A 497 14.51 -6.08 -21.54
C ASP A 497 13.91 -4.88 -22.31
N PRO A 498 14.31 -3.64 -22.00
CA PRO A 498 14.04 -2.51 -22.87
C PRO A 498 14.93 -2.61 -24.13
N ALA A 499 14.74 -3.66 -24.92
CA ALA A 499 15.20 -3.72 -26.29
C ALA A 499 14.06 -3.25 -27.18
N GLU A 500 14.13 -1.97 -27.57
CA GLU A 500 13.44 -1.38 -28.72
C GLU A 500 11.96 -1.74 -28.89
N HIS A 501 11.10 -1.11 -28.09
CA HIS A 501 9.86 -0.62 -28.69
C HIS A 501 10.22 0.56 -29.59
N THR A 502 10.68 0.24 -30.80
CA THR A 502 10.54 1.15 -31.93
C THR A 502 9.06 1.50 -32.00
N ARG A 503 8.72 2.72 -31.59
CA ARG A 503 7.44 3.34 -31.94
C ARG A 503 7.26 3.09 -33.44
N PRO A 504 6.11 2.56 -33.90
CA PRO A 504 5.84 2.55 -35.33
C PRO A 504 5.81 4.02 -35.76
N THR A 505 6.87 4.45 -36.45
CA THR A 505 6.91 5.73 -37.14
C THR A 505 5.81 5.66 -38.20
N ILE A 506 4.73 6.41 -38.01
CA ILE A 506 3.77 6.65 -39.07
C ILE A 506 4.49 7.56 -40.08
N GLU A 507 5.04 6.96 -41.13
CA GLU A 507 5.46 7.73 -42.29
C GLU A 507 4.20 8.28 -42.98
N LEU A 508 3.97 9.58 -42.81
CA LEU A 508 3.04 10.33 -43.64
C LEU A 508 3.54 10.28 -45.08
N ARG A 509 2.93 9.39 -45.89
CA ARG A 509 3.05 9.44 -47.34
C ARG A 509 2.53 10.78 -47.83
N GLN A 510 3.43 11.68 -48.19
CA GLN A 510 3.11 12.80 -49.06
C GLN A 510 3.09 12.24 -50.49
N ASP A 511 1.89 11.98 -51.01
CA ASP A 511 1.74 11.77 -52.44
C ASP A 511 2.05 13.10 -53.18
N PRO A 512 2.90 13.10 -54.22
CA PRO A 512 3.18 14.30 -54.98
C PRO A 512 1.94 14.69 -55.78
N GLY A 513 1.50 15.93 -55.62
CA GLY A 513 0.42 16.49 -56.41
C GLY A 513 0.81 16.60 -57.89
N GLU A 514 -0.09 16.16 -58.77
CA GLU A 514 -0.25 16.72 -60.11
C GLU A 514 -1.74 16.92 -60.40
N GLY A 515 -2.10 18.15 -60.75
CA GLY A 515 -3.48 18.55 -61.05
C GLY A 515 -3.91 18.24 -62.48
N GLY A 516 -5.21 18.34 -62.73
CA GLY A 516 -5.72 18.47 -64.10
C GLY A 516 -7.15 17.94 -64.35
N ARG A 517 -8.13 18.85 -64.27
CA ARG A 517 -9.33 19.00 -65.13
C ARG A 517 -10.29 17.80 -65.42
N ALA A 518 -11.53 18.05 -64.99
CA ALA A 518 -12.79 18.10 -65.76
C ALA A 518 -13.61 16.82 -66.11
N SER A 519 -14.86 16.87 -65.60
CA SER A 519 -16.16 16.45 -66.21
C SER A 519 -16.65 15.01 -66.07
N ARG A 520 -17.73 14.81 -65.28
CA ARG A 520 -19.13 14.56 -65.69
C ARG A 520 -19.92 13.85 -64.57
N GLN A 521 -21.11 14.37 -64.24
CA GLN A 521 -22.19 13.63 -63.57
C GLN A 521 -22.77 12.53 -64.51
N PRO A 522 -23.54 11.57 -63.99
CA PRO A 522 -24.99 11.80 -63.78
C PRO A 522 -25.52 11.42 -62.39
N GLU A 523 -26.60 12.14 -62.05
CA GLU A 523 -27.54 12.04 -60.92
C GLU A 523 -28.73 11.09 -61.31
N PRO A 524 -29.85 10.99 -60.57
CA PRO A 524 -30.12 10.31 -59.28
C PRO A 524 -31.29 9.29 -59.37
N GLU A 525 -31.64 8.61 -58.27
CA GLU A 525 -33.03 8.14 -58.07
C GLU A 525 -33.45 8.28 -56.60
N ALA A 526 -34.49 9.08 -56.38
CA ALA A 526 -35.41 9.12 -55.24
C ALA A 526 -36.81 9.24 -55.86
N PRO A 527 -37.91 8.77 -55.22
CA PRO A 527 -38.60 9.57 -54.19
C PRO A 527 -39.32 8.64 -53.15
N ASP A 528 -40.12 9.03 -52.16
CA ASP A 528 -40.65 10.32 -51.73
C ASP A 528 -41.12 10.24 -50.25
N ALA A 529 -41.14 11.42 -49.62
CA ALA A 529 -42.08 12.02 -48.67
C ALA A 529 -42.90 11.23 -47.61
N GLY A 530 -43.03 11.84 -46.42
CA GLY A 530 -44.20 11.68 -45.54
C GLY A 530 -44.04 12.25 -44.12
N PHE A 531 -44.56 13.45 -43.89
CA PHE A 531 -44.53 14.28 -42.68
C PHE A 531 -45.26 13.74 -41.43
N ALA A 532 -44.79 14.24 -40.26
CA ALA A 532 -45.56 14.77 -39.11
C ALA A 532 -46.15 13.86 -38.00
N ASP A 533 -45.58 14.06 -36.79
CA ASP A 533 -46.21 14.54 -35.55
C ASP A 533 -46.80 13.58 -34.48
N ALA A 534 -46.55 14.02 -33.23
CA ALA A 534 -47.29 13.85 -31.98
C ALA A 534 -47.35 12.49 -31.25
N SER A 535 -46.53 12.43 -30.18
CA SER A 535 -46.93 12.15 -28.79
C SER A 535 -47.56 10.80 -28.39
N SER A 536 -46.99 10.28 -27.29
CA SER A 536 -47.71 9.83 -26.08
C SER A 536 -48.23 8.36 -25.97
N TYR A 537 -47.59 7.66 -25.02
CA TYR A 537 -48.05 6.58 -24.11
C TYR A 537 -48.27 5.15 -24.64
N GLY A 538 -47.58 4.20 -23.99
CA GLY A 538 -47.80 2.76 -24.15
C GLY A 538 -46.91 1.90 -23.26
N LEU A 539 -47.28 1.83 -21.99
CA LEU A 539 -46.67 1.04 -20.92
C LEU A 539 -46.81 -0.49 -21.17
N PHE A 540 -45.77 -1.24 -20.80
CA PHE A 540 -45.64 -2.71 -20.71
C PHE A 540 -45.42 -3.53 -21.99
N SER A 541 -44.20 -4.06 -22.13
CA SER A 541 -43.95 -5.51 -22.25
C SER A 541 -42.47 -5.84 -21.99
N ARG A 542 -42.25 -6.88 -21.18
CA ARG A 542 -40.98 -7.56 -20.92
C ARG A 542 -40.37 -8.08 -22.23
N ASP A 543 -39.09 -7.84 -22.48
CA ASP A 543 -37.98 -8.80 -22.30
C ASP A 543 -36.76 -8.42 -23.17
N LYS A 544 -35.56 -8.81 -22.70
CA LYS A 544 -34.24 -8.87 -23.38
C LYS A 544 -33.33 -7.64 -23.45
N ARG A 545 -32.15 -7.84 -22.86
CA ARG A 545 -30.79 -7.36 -23.20
C ARG A 545 -30.71 -6.08 -24.03
N GLU A 546 -30.18 -5.00 -23.44
CA GLU A 546 -29.45 -3.99 -24.22
C GLU A 546 -28.52 -3.12 -23.39
N GLN A 547 -27.55 -2.56 -24.11
CA GLN A 547 -26.35 -1.83 -23.70
C GLN A 547 -26.64 -0.59 -22.83
N PRO A 548 -25.66 -0.06 -22.07
CA PRO A 548 -25.84 1.21 -21.37
C PRO A 548 -26.22 2.30 -22.36
N GLY A 549 -27.43 2.84 -22.15
CA GLY A 549 -28.06 3.81 -23.02
C GLY A 549 -27.25 5.09 -23.18
N MET A 550 -27.56 5.84 -24.24
CA MET A 550 -26.92 7.11 -24.58
C MET A 550 -26.88 8.11 -23.40
N LEU A 551 -27.85 8.01 -22.48
CA LEU A 551 -27.90 8.77 -21.22
C LEU A 551 -26.82 8.37 -20.20
N ALA A 552 -26.46 7.09 -20.09
CA ALA A 552 -25.38 6.64 -19.21
C ALA A 552 -24.02 7.10 -19.75
N ARG A 553 -23.79 6.99 -21.07
CA ARG A 553 -22.57 7.51 -21.70
C ARG A 553 -22.48 9.04 -21.65
N PHE A 554 -23.62 9.74 -21.67
CA PHE A 554 -23.66 11.19 -21.50
C PHE A 554 -23.42 11.57 -20.03
N ALA A 555 -23.96 10.82 -19.07
CA ALA A 555 -23.71 11.01 -17.64
C ALA A 555 -22.25 10.72 -17.27
N ASP A 556 -21.66 9.63 -17.78
CA ASP A 556 -20.26 9.28 -17.59
C ASP A 556 -19.34 10.34 -18.19
N ARG A 557 -19.67 10.86 -19.38
CA ARG A 557 -18.88 11.92 -20.03
C ARG A 557 -19.02 13.27 -19.31
N VAL A 558 -20.18 13.58 -18.77
CA VAL A 558 -20.38 14.78 -17.92
C VAL A 558 -19.66 14.62 -16.59
N ALA A 559 -19.68 13.44 -15.96
CA ALA A 559 -18.96 13.14 -14.72
C ALA A 559 -17.44 13.13 -14.90
N GLU A 560 -16.94 12.60 -16.01
CA GLU A 560 -15.52 12.63 -16.39
C GLU A 560 -15.07 14.06 -16.72
N THR A 561 -15.90 14.84 -17.41
CA THR A 561 -15.61 16.26 -17.70
C THR A 561 -15.68 17.11 -16.43
N LEU A 562 -16.61 16.84 -15.50
CA LEU A 562 -16.65 17.50 -14.19
C LEU A 562 -15.49 17.06 -13.29
N GLY A 563 -15.13 15.78 -13.29
CA GLY A 563 -14.03 15.23 -12.49
C GLY A 563 -12.69 15.82 -12.91
N ASN A 564 -12.45 15.92 -14.22
CA ASN A 564 -11.28 16.60 -14.76
C ASN A 564 -11.32 18.12 -14.50
N ALA A 565 -12.48 18.77 -14.62
CA ALA A 565 -12.61 20.20 -14.31
C ALA A 565 -12.45 20.54 -12.82
N ILE A 566 -12.83 19.65 -11.90
CA ILE A 566 -12.65 19.80 -10.45
C ILE A 566 -11.20 19.49 -10.06
N ALA A 567 -10.56 18.50 -10.68
CA ALA A 567 -9.14 18.19 -10.48
C ALA A 567 -8.22 19.32 -10.98
N ASP A 568 -8.52 19.90 -12.15
CA ASP A 568 -7.82 21.07 -12.69
C ASP A 568 -8.13 22.38 -11.92
N ALA A 569 -9.16 22.40 -11.07
CA ALA A 569 -9.57 23.57 -10.32
C ALA A 569 -8.97 23.67 -8.90
N THR A 570 -8.13 22.73 -8.45
CA THR A 570 -7.54 22.77 -7.09
C THR A 570 -6.44 23.83 -6.96
N THR A 571 -5.72 24.12 -8.05
CA THR A 571 -4.64 25.13 -8.09
C THR A 571 -4.69 25.95 -9.37
N LEU A 572 -4.70 27.28 -9.24
CA LEU A 572 -4.53 28.19 -10.37
C LEU A 572 -3.04 28.51 -10.53
N GLU A 573 -2.46 28.19 -11.69
CA GLU A 573 -1.09 28.59 -12.03
C GLU A 573 -1.08 29.56 -13.22
N VAL A 574 -0.34 30.65 -13.08
CA VAL A 574 -0.04 31.59 -14.17
C VAL A 574 1.47 31.69 -14.32
N LYS A 575 1.97 31.34 -15.50
CA LYS A 575 3.39 31.41 -15.87
C LYS A 575 3.53 32.42 -17.02
N THR A 576 4.36 33.44 -16.84
CA THR A 576 4.66 34.43 -17.89
C THR A 576 6.10 34.25 -18.36
N TYR A 577 6.23 33.93 -19.63
CA TYR A 577 7.50 33.72 -20.31
C TYR A 577 7.83 34.90 -21.23
N VAL A 578 9.12 35.14 -21.41
CA VAL A 578 9.63 36.04 -22.45
C VAL A 578 10.44 35.19 -23.44
N SER A 579 10.23 35.43 -24.73
CA SER A 579 10.97 34.75 -25.80
C SER A 579 11.50 35.75 -26.81
N ARG A 580 12.68 35.44 -27.37
CA ARG A 580 13.25 36.18 -28.51
C ARG A 580 12.72 35.71 -29.86
N ASP A 581 12.04 34.55 -29.91
CA ASP A 581 11.41 33.98 -31.11
C ASP A 581 10.04 33.37 -30.76
N LEU A 582 9.00 34.21 -30.90
CA LEU A 582 7.63 33.85 -30.55
C LEU A 582 7.06 32.72 -31.43
N GLN A 583 7.50 32.60 -32.68
CA GLN A 583 7.00 31.58 -33.61
C GLN A 583 7.48 30.19 -33.21
N ARG A 584 8.74 30.09 -32.75
CA ARG A 584 9.29 28.84 -32.23
C ARG A 584 8.64 28.41 -30.91
N ALA A 585 8.35 29.35 -30.01
CA ALA A 585 7.70 29.06 -28.73
C ALA A 585 6.26 28.52 -28.90
N LEU A 586 5.51 29.03 -29.89
CA LEU A 586 4.14 28.60 -30.17
C LEU A 586 4.06 27.20 -30.81
N ALA A 587 5.05 26.82 -31.62
CA ALA A 587 5.08 25.52 -32.30
C ALA A 587 5.23 24.31 -31.34
N GLN A 588 5.62 24.55 -30.08
CA GLN A 588 5.91 23.50 -29.09
C GLN A 588 4.92 23.47 -27.91
N GLY A 589 3.78 24.14 -28.04
CA GLY A 589 2.74 24.10 -27.01
C GLY A 589 3.06 24.92 -25.75
N GLY A 590 4.02 25.86 -25.81
CA GLY A 590 4.28 26.82 -24.74
C GLY A 590 5.06 26.30 -23.52
N ALA A 591 5.68 25.12 -23.61
CA ALA A 591 6.57 24.61 -22.55
C ALA A 591 7.93 25.33 -22.53
N ALA A 592 8.53 25.44 -21.35
CA ALA A 592 9.83 26.09 -21.15
C ALA A 592 10.97 25.31 -21.85
N ASP A 593 11.68 25.95 -22.77
CA ASP A 593 12.90 25.47 -23.44
C ASP A 593 14.03 26.53 -23.32
N GLU A 594 15.24 26.22 -23.79
CA GLU A 594 16.40 27.12 -23.86
C GLU A 594 16.14 28.45 -24.60
N SER A 595 15.02 28.57 -25.34
CA SER A 595 14.61 29.77 -26.09
C SER A 595 13.54 30.64 -25.40
N THR A 596 13.08 30.24 -24.21
CA THR A 596 12.05 30.93 -23.42
C THR A 596 12.49 31.05 -21.97
N GLU A 597 12.44 32.26 -21.42
CA GLU A 597 12.81 32.51 -20.01
C GLU A 597 11.53 32.72 -19.19
N LEU A 598 11.35 31.97 -18.10
CA LEU A 598 10.27 32.22 -17.14
C LEU A 598 10.60 33.48 -16.34
N ARG A 599 9.75 34.50 -16.44
CA ARG A 599 10.03 35.82 -15.84
C ARG A 599 9.08 36.18 -14.70
N ALA A 600 7.86 35.66 -14.70
CA ALA A 600 6.93 35.83 -13.59
C ALA A 600 6.07 34.58 -13.40
N TYR A 601 5.76 34.27 -12.15
CA TYR A 601 4.98 33.08 -11.78
C TYR A 601 4.09 33.39 -10.58
N THR A 602 2.83 32.98 -10.67
CA THR A 602 1.88 33.03 -9.54
C THR A 602 1.13 31.70 -9.47
N ARG A 603 1.08 31.10 -8.28
CA ARG A 603 0.25 29.94 -7.99
C ARG A 603 -0.67 30.23 -6.83
N CYS A 604 -1.96 29.97 -7.00
CA CYS A 604 -2.99 30.14 -5.98
C CYS A 604 -3.72 28.81 -5.73
N ALA A 605 -3.53 28.23 -4.55
CA ALA A 605 -4.28 27.06 -4.10
C ALA A 605 -5.71 27.43 -3.70
N LEU A 606 -6.58 26.42 -3.59
CA LEU A 606 -8.00 26.60 -3.24
C LEU A 606 -8.21 27.09 -1.79
N ASP A 607 -7.29 26.75 -0.88
CA ASP A 607 -7.28 27.19 0.52
C ASP A 607 -6.77 28.63 0.73
N GLY A 608 -6.32 29.28 -0.35
CA GLY A 608 -5.85 30.67 -0.34
C GLY A 608 -4.33 30.82 -0.33
N ASP A 609 -3.57 29.74 -0.21
CA ASP A 609 -2.11 29.80 -0.26
C ASP A 609 -1.64 30.31 -1.62
N THR A 610 -0.79 31.34 -1.61
CA THR A 610 -0.33 32.04 -2.82
C THR A 610 1.19 32.13 -2.86
N GLU A 611 1.80 31.55 -3.89
CA GLU A 611 3.22 31.68 -4.22
C GLU A 611 3.38 32.67 -5.37
N VAL A 612 4.31 33.62 -5.23
CA VAL A 612 4.57 34.66 -6.24
C VAL A 612 6.07 34.82 -6.48
N CYS A 613 6.49 34.71 -7.74
CA CYS A 613 7.80 35.10 -8.22
C CYS A 613 7.67 36.38 -9.06
N VAL A 614 8.33 37.45 -8.60
CA VAL A 614 8.24 38.79 -9.18
C VAL A 614 9.40 39.02 -10.16
N PRO A 615 9.16 39.57 -11.37
CA PRO A 615 10.21 39.82 -12.33
C PRO A 615 11.13 40.96 -11.86
N VAL A 616 12.44 40.80 -12.06
CA VAL A 616 13.43 41.86 -11.83
C VAL A 616 14.16 42.23 -13.13
N ASP A 617 14.45 43.51 -13.29
CA ASP A 617 15.28 44.08 -14.35
C ASP A 617 16.77 43.78 -14.12
N GLY A 618 17.61 44.10 -15.11
CA GLY A 618 19.07 43.90 -15.04
C GLY A 618 19.76 44.60 -13.85
N ASP A 619 19.11 45.61 -13.27
CA ASP A 619 19.58 46.36 -12.11
C ASP A 619 18.99 45.84 -10.77
N GLY A 620 18.26 44.71 -10.79
CA GLY A 620 17.67 44.08 -9.60
C GLY A 620 16.40 44.78 -9.06
N SER A 621 15.91 45.81 -9.74
CA SER A 621 14.61 46.44 -9.45
C SER A 621 13.47 45.66 -10.07
N VAL A 622 12.27 45.72 -9.51
CA VAL A 622 11.08 45.03 -10.07
C VAL A 622 10.74 45.59 -11.44
N ASP A 623 10.64 44.72 -12.44
CA ASP A 623 10.15 45.06 -13.79
C ASP A 623 8.64 45.35 -13.70
N GLN A 624 8.30 46.62 -13.49
CA GLN A 624 6.92 47.05 -13.27
C GLN A 624 6.02 46.78 -14.47
N ALA A 625 6.55 46.85 -15.69
CA ALA A 625 5.75 46.65 -16.90
C ALA A 625 5.38 45.17 -17.07
N LEU A 626 6.34 44.27 -16.89
CA LEU A 626 6.10 42.83 -16.95
C LEU A 626 5.25 42.34 -15.78
N TRP A 627 5.47 42.91 -14.59
CA TRP A 627 4.68 42.60 -13.41
C TRP A 627 3.21 43.00 -13.57
N GLN A 628 2.93 44.20 -14.09
CA GLN A 628 1.55 44.63 -14.37
C GLN A 628 0.84 43.70 -15.36
N LEU A 629 1.53 43.27 -16.42
CA LEU A 629 0.99 42.32 -17.38
C LEU A 629 0.70 40.96 -16.73
N HIS A 630 1.61 40.46 -15.88
CA HIS A 630 1.40 39.22 -15.15
C HIS A 630 0.20 39.28 -14.20
N VAL A 631 0.08 40.36 -13.41
CA VAL A 631 -1.05 40.59 -12.50
C VAL A 631 -2.38 40.62 -13.26
N GLN A 632 -2.43 41.27 -14.43
CA GLN A 632 -3.63 41.26 -15.28
C GLN A 632 -4.02 39.84 -15.73
N MET A 633 -3.04 38.99 -16.06
CA MET A 633 -3.30 37.59 -16.42
C MET A 633 -3.77 36.78 -15.23
N VAL A 634 -3.22 37.02 -14.04
CA VAL A 634 -3.69 36.40 -12.78
C VAL A 634 -5.14 36.79 -12.49
N GLU A 635 -5.48 38.08 -12.55
CA GLU A 635 -6.85 38.55 -12.34
C GLU A 635 -7.83 37.95 -13.36
N GLN A 636 -7.44 37.87 -14.63
CA GLN A 636 -8.26 37.27 -15.67
C GLN A 636 -8.48 35.77 -15.42
N ALA A 637 -7.42 35.05 -15.03
CA ALA A 637 -7.51 33.62 -14.77
C ALA A 637 -8.32 33.32 -13.50
N GLN A 638 -8.23 34.15 -12.46
CA GLN A 638 -9.09 34.08 -11.28
C GLN A 638 -10.57 34.32 -11.63
N LYS A 639 -10.88 35.31 -12.49
CA LYS A 639 -12.25 35.55 -12.98
C LYS A 639 -12.80 34.37 -13.77
N HIS A 640 -12.01 33.80 -14.69
CA HIS A 640 -12.41 32.62 -15.45
C HIS A 640 -12.63 31.40 -14.53
N ARG A 641 -11.76 31.19 -13.54
CA ARG A 641 -11.91 30.12 -12.54
C ARG A 641 -13.18 30.30 -11.71
N ALA A 642 -13.47 31.51 -11.25
CA ALA A 642 -14.70 31.81 -10.50
C ALA A 642 -15.95 31.50 -11.33
N ALA A 643 -15.98 31.91 -12.61
CA ALA A 643 -17.10 31.64 -13.52
C ALA A 643 -17.28 30.13 -13.82
N LEU A 644 -16.18 29.38 -13.94
CA LEU A 644 -16.22 27.92 -14.11
C LEU A 644 -16.76 27.22 -12.87
N ILE A 645 -16.31 27.61 -11.67
CA ILE A 645 -16.80 27.08 -10.40
C ILE A 645 -18.29 27.40 -10.23
N GLU A 646 -18.71 28.63 -10.52
CA GLU A 646 -20.11 29.04 -10.46
C GLU A 646 -20.98 28.22 -11.43
N THR A 647 -20.50 28.00 -12.66
CA THR A 647 -21.17 27.15 -13.64
C THR A 647 -21.26 25.70 -13.16
N ALA A 648 -20.18 25.13 -12.61
CA ALA A 648 -20.17 23.77 -12.08
C ALA A 648 -21.12 23.61 -10.89
N LEU A 649 -21.14 24.57 -9.97
CA LEU A 649 -22.07 24.58 -8.83
C LEU A 649 -23.53 24.72 -9.28
N SER A 650 -23.80 25.52 -10.33
CA SER A 650 -25.14 25.65 -10.90
C SER A 650 -25.68 24.36 -11.53
N LEU A 651 -24.79 23.45 -11.96
CA LEU A 651 -25.14 22.13 -12.51
C LEU A 651 -25.36 21.06 -11.41
N ILE A 652 -24.85 21.28 -10.21
CA ILE A 652 -24.95 20.36 -9.05
C ILE A 652 -26.11 20.76 -8.11
N ALA A 653 -26.56 22.03 -8.15
CA ALA A 653 -27.68 22.49 -7.33
C ALA A 653 -29.00 21.79 -7.75
N PRO A 654 -29.75 21.18 -6.80
CA PRO A 654 -31.06 20.60 -7.10
C PRO A 654 -32.03 21.70 -7.53
N ARG A 655 -32.60 21.62 -8.74
CA ARG A 655 -33.79 22.40 -9.10
C ARG A 655 -34.96 21.90 -8.25
N TRP A 656 -35.20 22.52 -7.10
CA TRP A 656 -36.46 22.42 -6.39
C TRP A 656 -37.36 23.57 -6.87
N GLY A 657 -38.43 23.22 -7.57
CA GLY A 657 -39.56 24.11 -7.90
C GLY A 657 -39.88 24.22 -9.40
N GLU A 658 -40.69 23.29 -9.91
CA GLU A 658 -42.12 23.52 -10.21
C GLU A 658 -42.92 22.25 -9.89
#